data_AF-A0A812S2M1-F1
#
_entry.id   AF-A0A812S2M1-F1
#
_cell.length_a   1.000
_cell.length_b   1.000
_cell.length_c   1.000
_cell.angle_alpha   90.00
_cell.angle_beta   90.00
_cell.angle_gamma   90.00
#
_symmetry.space_group_name_H-M   'P 1'
#
loop_
_entity.id
_entity.type
_entity.pdbx_description
1 polymer ?
#
loop_
_entity_poly.entity_id
_entity_poly.type
_entity_poly.pdbx_seq_one_letter_code
_entity_poly.pdbx_strand_id
1 'polypeptide(L)'
;MAHRRARRESYSSGGFASAEHTRDSVSWLTSRLSPESALEEARSEQLQRADAAYKNHELGANHVEGRAIRVSGTGTSLDPAIDPEEGDFSEEQAEAWNRTLRRLWVRQSQRIGKGNKPQWRVQQLLTRHLERHGEWFLLIGDRYDPLSPTTLKIEVIHPNRVESPPEKAGDPTVRMGVQLNGDGEAVGYYVRDSHPGDTRDSRVSYRYVPSYYANGLPRLLHYFEETEAGVHRGYPRMQVSFKRMKDSDEYSAAELDRNYNASCNVGVIHTDADEDDVLDDISPGGLVTNYRGERLRTMQPGEYQYAGVADRVTFNNPQGAPATFGEFQMFQATMIAAGAGTSYPFISNDFRGLNYNTLKVVWNAEEAACDVAHQAQADALVWVYWHFVNRCILVANAIDVEVSAYRSEPWVYSAVRVIPPARRSIDPAREDNAEIRLIENGIKPASDLVERKNGQPAPAVYKRIKRDKAQREAEGVAPVERAPSGQTMPGDLNDESSEANSERQEAISQPLRYYRTTPTKAAEKLPVDRKGGKFGAGVIRNASLLTVGEALGHYEWVDAEFTESVAAYVNGLNKGAKVRFTHPSLSGDGLGRFMGRAFDAQYIAETGQAVADIHLAKSSHETPDGDLGKYVMDLAEEDPEAFAISIAFERDRKAERVFAEEHTEEDEFASPDEANANNYPHVRLKALIAADFVDEPAANPGGLFHRGHEIAAEADKLCAYALGLSDEKPDTDCFSADADRVQAFAQRFLNSRELTIMSKNPETTPEQKQGETVTKEQYDALAAKLDDVVNKYEALSDKYSKAVDEKVEAAADEQEAEAKFSAEQKRVADLYKLATSAGLDDANGVAEKWAEQGLSVVEAKAALADKMLAANGLTDDGGQPEEDPHAGLKAAYRANPYYKAEGISEEDFVAMQLELDENGGL
;
A
#
# COMPACT_ATOMS: atom_id res chain seq x y z
N MET A 1 35.39 68.10 -4.20
CA MET A 1 34.67 66.93 -3.64
C MET A 1 34.05 66.16 -4.81
N ALA A 2 34.15 64.85 -4.99
CA ALA A 2 34.99 63.79 -4.46
C ALA A 2 35.23 62.83 -5.64
N HIS A 3 36.49 62.57 -5.96
CA HIS A 3 36.89 61.69 -7.06
C HIS A 3 36.54 60.24 -6.76
N ARG A 4 35.92 59.59 -7.76
CA ARG A 4 35.90 58.14 -7.95
C ARG A 4 37.30 57.55 -7.66
N ARG A 5 37.44 56.83 -6.55
CA ARG A 5 38.54 55.89 -6.34
C ARG A 5 37.99 54.49 -6.60
N ALA A 6 38.08 54.06 -7.85
CA ALA A 6 37.99 52.65 -8.19
C ALA A 6 39.14 51.94 -7.46
N ARG A 7 38.83 51.26 -6.35
CA ARG A 7 39.72 50.26 -5.78
C ARG A 7 39.70 49.08 -6.75
N ARG A 8 40.72 49.00 -7.59
CA ARG A 8 41.08 47.80 -8.33
C ARG A 8 41.66 46.85 -7.30
N GLU A 9 40.80 46.13 -6.57
CA GLU A 9 41.22 44.99 -5.79
C GLU A 9 41.56 43.88 -6.78
N SER A 10 42.85 43.58 -6.85
CA SER A 10 43.39 42.46 -7.62
C SER A 10 42.84 41.16 -7.05
N TYR A 11 41.77 40.65 -7.64
CA TYR A 11 41.29 39.30 -7.41
C TYR A 11 42.39 38.33 -7.83
N SER A 12 43.03 37.71 -6.84
CA SER A 12 43.86 36.53 -7.06
C SER A 12 42.95 35.42 -7.57
N SER A 13 42.96 35.15 -8.87
CA SER A 13 42.40 33.93 -9.43
C SER A 13 43.23 32.74 -8.95
N GLY A 14 42.94 32.24 -7.75
CA GLY A 14 43.34 30.89 -7.40
C GLY A 14 42.63 29.96 -8.38
N GLY A 15 43.36 29.03 -9.02
CA GLY A 15 42.84 28.17 -10.10
C GLY A 15 41.72 27.20 -9.72
N PHE A 16 41.05 27.41 -8.58
CA PHE A 16 39.93 26.62 -8.08
C PHE A 16 38.75 27.55 -7.79
N ALA A 17 37.65 27.38 -8.52
CA ALA A 17 36.42 28.16 -8.34
C ALA A 17 35.85 28.08 -6.91
N SER A 18 36.11 27.00 -6.18
CA SER A 18 35.71 26.82 -4.78
C SER A 18 36.47 27.71 -3.77
N ALA A 19 37.60 28.29 -4.17
CA ALA A 19 38.42 29.19 -3.36
C ALA A 19 38.36 30.65 -3.86
N GLU A 20 37.50 30.94 -4.84
CA GLU A 20 37.35 32.30 -5.36
C GLU A 20 36.55 33.18 -4.40
N HIS A 21 37.17 34.27 -3.95
CA HIS A 21 36.54 35.29 -3.14
C HIS A 21 35.82 36.35 -4.03
N THR A 22 34.73 35.96 -4.69
CA THR A 22 33.79 36.86 -5.39
C THR A 22 32.77 37.49 -4.43
N ARG A 23 32.06 38.56 -4.85
CA ARG A 23 30.99 39.19 -4.05
C ARG A 23 29.93 38.18 -3.56
N ASP A 24 29.64 37.16 -4.35
CA ASP A 24 28.66 36.13 -4.01
C ASP A 24 29.24 35.10 -3.03
N SER A 25 30.55 34.82 -3.09
CA SER A 25 31.26 33.97 -2.12
C SER A 25 31.53 34.63 -0.76
N VAL A 26 31.39 35.95 -0.62
CA VAL A 26 31.52 36.64 0.69
C VAL A 26 30.46 36.14 1.69
N SER A 27 29.36 35.57 1.19
CA SER A 27 28.34 34.88 1.99
C SER A 27 28.79 33.52 2.53
N TRP A 28 29.84 32.91 1.96
CA TRP A 28 30.39 31.63 2.39
C TRP A 28 31.39 31.83 3.53
N LEU A 29 30.86 31.93 4.74
CA LEU A 29 31.68 32.00 5.96
C LEU A 29 32.34 30.64 6.21
N THR A 30 33.67 30.63 6.24
CA THR A 30 34.48 29.45 6.60
C THR A 30 35.19 29.70 7.92
N SER A 31 35.32 28.67 8.74
CA SER A 31 36.11 28.72 9.97
C SER A 31 37.50 28.14 9.73
N ARG A 32 38.52 28.73 10.37
CA ARG A 32 39.89 28.18 10.41
C ARG A 32 40.17 27.33 11.66
N LEU A 33 39.15 27.14 12.50
CA LEU A 33 39.27 26.32 13.70
C LEU A 33 39.51 24.86 13.31
N SER A 34 40.28 24.14 14.14
CA SER A 34 40.32 22.68 14.02
C SER A 34 38.94 22.09 14.35
N PRO A 35 38.61 20.90 13.84
CA PRO A 35 37.31 20.27 14.09
C PRO A 35 36.99 20.15 15.59
N GLU A 36 37.95 19.69 16.38
CA GLU A 36 37.84 19.58 17.84
C GLU A 36 37.58 20.96 18.51
N SER A 37 38.26 22.03 18.07
CA SER A 37 38.07 23.38 18.65
C SER A 37 36.73 23.99 18.24
N ALA A 38 36.31 23.76 16.99
CA ALA A 38 35.00 24.20 16.49
C ALA A 38 33.87 23.50 17.24
N LEU A 39 34.02 22.20 17.50
CA LEU A 39 33.10 21.44 18.34
C LEU A 39 33.11 21.97 19.78
N GLU A 40 34.28 22.16 20.40
CA GLU A 40 34.39 22.67 21.77
C GLU A 40 33.67 24.02 21.97
N GLU A 41 33.74 24.93 20.99
CA GLU A 41 33.04 26.22 21.02
C GLU A 41 31.52 26.09 20.84
N ALA A 42 31.07 25.28 19.87
CA ALA A 42 29.65 25.20 19.48
C ALA A 42 28.84 24.15 20.27
N ARG A 43 29.50 23.20 20.93
CA ARG A 43 28.88 21.98 21.48
C ARG A 43 27.72 22.25 22.41
N SER A 44 27.88 23.18 23.37
CA SER A 44 26.83 23.46 24.35
C SER A 44 25.55 23.96 23.68
N GLU A 45 25.68 24.83 22.68
CA GLU A 45 24.54 25.34 21.91
C GLU A 45 23.94 24.25 21.01
N GLN A 46 24.76 23.43 20.36
CA GLN A 46 24.28 22.32 19.55
C GLN A 46 23.46 21.32 20.36
N LEU A 47 23.89 20.96 21.57
CA LEU A 47 23.16 20.05 22.44
C LEU A 47 21.85 20.66 22.95
N GLN A 48 21.81 21.96 23.23
CA GLN A 48 20.57 22.66 23.57
C GLN A 48 19.58 22.71 22.39
N ARG A 49 20.08 22.92 21.17
CA ARG A 49 19.26 22.87 19.95
C ARG A 49 18.73 21.46 19.68
N ALA A 50 19.57 20.44 19.86
CA ALA A 50 19.15 19.04 19.79
C ALA A 50 18.06 18.72 20.82
N ASP A 51 18.22 19.25 22.03
CA ASP A 51 17.24 19.10 23.09
C ASP A 51 15.90 19.76 22.76
N ALA A 52 15.93 20.95 22.17
CA ALA A 52 14.75 21.67 21.72
C ALA A 52 14.05 20.96 20.56
N ALA A 53 14.81 20.50 19.56
CA ALA A 53 14.29 19.77 18.41
C ALA A 53 13.54 18.50 18.85
N TYR A 54 14.11 17.72 19.79
CA TYR A 54 13.44 16.53 20.33
C TYR A 54 12.17 16.88 21.14
N LYS A 55 12.17 17.97 21.89
CA LYS A 55 11.05 18.34 22.78
C LYS A 55 9.90 19.02 22.04
N ASN A 56 10.21 19.78 21.00
CA ASN A 56 9.29 20.77 20.43
C ASN A 56 8.98 20.56 18.95
N HIS A 57 9.66 19.65 18.23
CA HIS A 57 9.44 19.43 16.80
C HIS A 57 9.20 17.94 16.52
N GLU A 58 8.09 17.64 15.83
CA GLU A 58 7.55 16.30 15.62
C GLU A 58 8.48 15.39 14.83
N LEU A 59 9.09 15.90 13.76
CA LEU A 59 10.06 15.16 12.95
C LEU A 59 11.33 14.81 13.76
N GLY A 60 11.80 15.74 14.59
CA GLY A 60 12.95 15.51 15.47
C GLY A 60 12.67 14.47 16.55
N ALA A 61 11.49 14.52 17.16
CA ALA A 61 11.03 13.51 18.11
C ALA A 61 10.87 12.13 17.45
N ASN A 62 10.23 12.07 16.27
CA ASN A 62 9.97 10.82 15.56
C ASN A 62 11.26 10.17 15.04
N HIS A 63 12.25 10.95 14.59
CA HIS A 63 13.57 10.41 14.26
C HIS A 63 14.18 9.67 15.46
N VAL A 64 14.27 10.33 16.62
CA VAL A 64 14.91 9.76 17.82
C VAL A 64 14.15 8.54 18.34
N GLU A 65 12.83 8.62 18.49
CA GLU A 65 12.04 7.50 19.01
C GLU A 65 11.93 6.36 17.99
N GLY A 66 11.76 6.68 16.70
CA GLY A 66 11.71 5.69 15.63
C GLY A 66 13.00 4.89 15.54
N ARG A 67 14.16 5.55 15.60
CA ARG A 67 15.48 4.90 15.64
C ARG A 67 15.67 4.09 16.92
N ALA A 68 15.26 4.59 18.08
CA ALA A 68 15.34 3.83 19.34
C ALA A 68 14.55 2.51 19.29
N ILE A 69 13.38 2.52 18.64
CA ILE A 69 12.56 1.32 18.44
C ILE A 69 13.22 0.35 17.45
N ARG A 70 13.72 0.85 16.30
CA ARG A 70 14.30 -0.02 15.26
C ARG A 70 15.66 -0.60 15.65
N VAL A 71 16.52 0.19 16.29
CA VAL A 71 17.87 -0.22 16.70
C VAL A 71 17.83 -1.14 17.91
N SER A 72 17.20 -0.70 19.01
CA SER A 72 17.24 -1.45 20.27
C SER A 72 16.03 -2.38 20.44
N GLY A 73 14.86 -2.02 19.92
CA GLY A 73 13.63 -2.81 20.07
C GLY A 73 13.37 -3.26 21.50
N THR A 74 13.27 -4.58 21.68
CA THR A 74 13.11 -5.28 22.96
C THR A 74 14.43 -5.63 23.66
N GLY A 75 15.55 -5.16 23.11
CA GLY A 75 16.91 -5.40 23.59
C GLY A 75 17.63 -6.52 22.85
N THR A 76 18.95 -6.51 22.95
CA THR A 76 19.83 -7.53 22.40
C THR A 76 19.95 -8.71 23.37
N SER A 77 19.78 -9.92 22.86
CA SER A 77 20.01 -11.13 23.64
C SER A 77 21.46 -11.56 23.53
N LEU A 78 22.01 -12.12 24.61
CA LEU A 78 23.33 -12.73 24.59
C LEU A 78 23.22 -14.22 24.90
N ASP A 79 24.00 -15.00 24.19
CA ASP A 79 24.10 -16.44 24.37
C ASP A 79 25.55 -16.84 24.69
N PRO A 80 25.84 -17.31 25.91
CA PRO A 80 27.17 -17.85 26.22
C PRO A 80 27.55 -18.95 25.24
N ALA A 81 28.75 -18.86 24.69
CA ALA A 81 29.23 -19.71 23.60
C ALA A 81 30.69 -20.13 23.85
N ILE A 82 30.97 -20.61 25.06
CA ILE A 82 32.28 -21.18 25.42
C ILE A 82 32.52 -22.42 24.55
N ASP A 83 33.64 -22.42 23.82
CA ASP A 83 34.05 -23.49 22.91
C ASP A 83 34.94 -24.53 23.63
N PRO A 84 34.55 -25.82 23.68
CA PRO A 84 35.36 -26.89 24.27
C PRO A 84 36.72 -27.08 23.62
N GLU A 85 36.85 -26.84 22.32
CA GLU A 85 38.12 -27.02 21.61
C GLU A 85 39.12 -25.91 21.95
N GLU A 86 38.64 -24.68 22.20
CA GLU A 86 39.50 -23.53 22.45
C GLU A 86 40.16 -23.58 23.84
N GLY A 87 39.50 -24.17 24.83
CA GLY A 87 39.99 -24.19 26.21
C GLY A 87 40.31 -25.57 26.78
N ASP A 88 40.45 -26.60 25.92
CA ASP A 88 40.84 -27.96 26.30
C ASP A 88 39.98 -28.58 27.41
N PHE A 89 38.66 -28.37 27.38
CA PHE A 89 37.70 -28.97 28.32
C PHE A 89 36.65 -29.83 27.60
N SER A 90 35.92 -30.66 28.36
CA SER A 90 34.91 -31.53 27.75
C SER A 90 33.69 -30.75 27.27
N GLU A 91 33.02 -31.26 26.23
CA GLU A 91 31.76 -30.69 25.72
C GLU A 91 30.68 -30.61 26.81
N GLU A 92 30.64 -31.60 27.72
CA GLU A 92 29.74 -31.61 28.87
C GLU A 92 30.03 -30.48 29.86
N GLN A 93 31.31 -30.18 30.11
CA GLN A 93 31.73 -29.08 30.98
C GLN A 93 31.36 -27.73 30.35
N ALA A 94 31.69 -27.53 29.07
CA ALA A 94 31.36 -26.31 28.34
C ALA A 94 29.85 -26.02 28.36
N GLU A 95 29.02 -27.03 28.05
CA GLU A 95 27.56 -26.88 28.04
C GLU A 95 26.98 -26.67 29.45
N ALA A 96 27.61 -27.23 30.49
CA ALA A 96 27.22 -26.96 31.88
C ALA A 96 27.50 -25.49 32.27
N TRP A 97 28.66 -24.95 31.89
CA TRP A 97 29.00 -23.54 32.12
C TRP A 97 28.11 -22.61 31.29
N ASN A 98 27.97 -22.85 29.99
CA ASN A 98 27.11 -22.05 29.10
C ASN A 98 25.67 -22.00 29.62
N ARG A 99 25.11 -23.12 30.06
CA ARG A 99 23.77 -23.19 30.67
C ARG A 99 23.67 -22.37 31.96
N THR A 100 24.69 -22.45 32.81
CA THR A 100 24.72 -21.73 34.09
C THR A 100 24.82 -20.22 33.85
N LEU A 101 25.76 -19.78 33.03
CA LEU A 101 25.95 -18.39 32.65
C LEU A 101 24.69 -17.83 31.97
N ARG A 102 24.05 -18.57 31.07
CA ARG A 102 22.82 -18.15 30.38
C ARG A 102 21.70 -17.88 31.38
N ARG A 103 21.48 -18.79 32.32
CA ARG A 103 20.46 -18.63 33.38
C ARG A 103 20.74 -17.42 34.27
N LEU A 104 22.00 -17.21 34.64
CA LEU A 104 22.38 -16.09 35.50
C LEU A 104 22.31 -14.76 34.72
N TRP A 105 22.73 -14.74 33.46
CA TRP A 105 22.64 -13.54 32.62
C TRP A 105 21.21 -13.05 32.47
N VAL A 106 20.24 -13.94 32.21
CA VAL A 106 18.81 -13.58 32.14
C VAL A 106 18.33 -12.90 33.43
N ARG A 107 18.82 -13.32 34.60
CA ARG A 107 18.47 -12.68 35.89
C ARG A 107 19.18 -11.34 36.06
N GLN A 108 20.46 -11.28 35.70
CA GLN A 108 21.27 -10.07 35.79
C GLN A 108 20.69 -8.96 34.88
N SER A 109 20.39 -9.29 33.62
CA SER A 109 19.94 -8.34 32.61
C SER A 109 18.60 -7.70 32.95
N GLN A 110 17.71 -8.37 33.71
CA GLN A 110 16.43 -7.79 34.14
C GLN A 110 16.57 -6.58 35.08
N ARG A 111 17.73 -6.41 35.74
CA ARG A 111 17.93 -5.38 36.77
C ARG A 111 19.32 -4.72 36.74
N ILE A 112 20.05 -4.87 35.64
CA ILE A 112 21.45 -4.41 35.54
C ILE A 112 21.59 -2.88 35.56
N GLY A 113 20.60 -2.14 35.08
CA GLY A 113 20.65 -0.69 35.00
C GLY A 113 20.46 0.01 36.35
N LYS A 114 20.98 1.24 36.48
CA LYS A 114 20.72 2.12 37.64
C LYS A 114 19.23 2.20 37.96
N GLY A 115 18.89 2.00 39.24
CA GLY A 115 17.49 1.91 39.69
C GLY A 115 16.83 0.56 39.36
N ASN A 116 17.63 -0.49 39.10
CA ASN A 116 17.19 -1.84 38.73
C ASN A 116 16.38 -1.87 37.43
N LYS A 117 16.76 -1.04 36.46
CA LYS A 117 16.16 -1.06 35.12
C LYS A 117 16.65 -2.30 34.35
N PRO A 118 15.80 -2.91 33.52
CA PRO A 118 16.24 -3.98 32.63
C PRO A 118 17.15 -3.45 31.53
N GLN A 119 18.04 -4.31 31.04
CA GLN A 119 19.06 -4.05 30.03
C GLN A 119 18.49 -3.35 28.79
N TRP A 120 17.38 -3.85 28.24
CA TRP A 120 16.78 -3.28 27.04
C TRP A 120 16.36 -1.81 27.19
N ARG A 121 15.95 -1.39 28.40
CA ARG A 121 15.67 0.04 28.66
C ARG A 121 16.93 0.87 28.73
N VAL A 122 18.04 0.31 29.17
CA VAL A 122 19.36 0.96 29.12
C VAL A 122 19.76 1.14 27.65
N GLN A 123 19.63 0.08 26.83
CA GLN A 123 19.94 0.15 25.39
C GLN A 123 19.10 1.21 24.66
N GLN A 124 17.77 1.24 24.89
CA GLN A 124 16.94 2.30 24.30
C GLN A 124 17.38 3.70 24.76
N LEU A 125 17.81 3.87 26.02
CA LEU A 125 18.32 5.15 26.50
C LEU A 125 19.66 5.53 25.84
N LEU A 126 20.55 4.55 25.61
CA LEU A 126 21.79 4.76 24.86
C LEU A 126 21.49 5.21 23.42
N THR A 127 20.54 4.58 22.73
CA THR A 127 20.15 5.00 21.37
C THR A 127 19.57 6.41 21.37
N ARG A 128 18.71 6.76 22.33
CA ARG A 128 18.20 8.13 22.44
C ARG A 128 19.32 9.14 22.63
N HIS A 129 20.35 8.81 23.42
CA HIS A 129 21.51 9.68 23.57
C HIS A 129 22.33 9.76 22.28
N LEU A 130 22.54 8.66 21.56
CA LEU A 130 23.22 8.63 20.27
C LEU A 130 22.51 9.52 19.24
N GLU A 131 21.23 9.28 18.99
CA GLU A 131 20.50 9.96 17.91
C GLU A 131 20.24 11.44 18.23
N ARG A 132 20.13 11.79 19.52
CA ARG A 132 19.93 13.17 19.97
C ARG A 132 21.23 13.95 20.13
N HIS A 133 22.23 13.39 20.80
CA HIS A 133 23.44 14.11 21.21
C HIS A 133 24.68 13.72 20.39
N GLY A 134 24.61 12.68 19.56
CA GLY A 134 25.73 12.17 18.78
C GLY A 134 26.60 11.15 19.51
N GLU A 135 26.32 10.88 20.78
CA GLU A 135 27.17 10.06 21.63
C GLU A 135 26.45 9.56 22.89
N TRP A 136 27.04 8.55 23.53
CA TRP A 136 26.59 8.08 24.83
C TRP A 136 27.77 7.61 25.70
N PHE A 137 27.54 7.63 27.01
CA PHE A 137 28.48 7.14 28.02
C PHE A 137 27.82 6.08 28.90
N LEU A 138 28.43 4.92 29.02
CA LEU A 138 27.98 3.83 29.88
C LEU A 138 29.03 3.54 30.96
N LEU A 139 28.72 3.91 32.19
CA LEU A 139 29.53 3.62 33.37
C LEU A 139 29.21 2.22 33.89
N ILE A 140 30.24 1.40 34.06
CA ILE A 140 30.18 0.09 34.67
C ILE A 140 30.67 0.21 36.12
N GLY A 141 29.89 -0.28 37.07
CA GLY A 141 30.20 -0.22 38.48
C GLY A 141 29.60 -1.36 39.29
N ASP A 142 29.73 -1.26 40.60
CA ASP A 142 29.30 -2.28 41.55
C ASP A 142 28.30 -1.74 42.56
N ARG A 143 27.22 -2.49 42.77
CA ARG A 143 26.26 -2.28 43.84
C ARG A 143 25.61 -3.60 44.21
N TYR A 144 25.63 -3.92 45.49
CA TYR A 144 24.93 -5.08 46.03
C TYR A 144 23.41 -4.98 45.78
N ASP A 145 22.84 -6.06 45.23
CA ASP A 145 21.41 -6.26 45.04
C ASP A 145 21.10 -7.75 45.29
N PRO A 146 20.32 -8.10 46.32
CA PRO A 146 20.06 -9.50 46.68
C PRO A 146 19.28 -10.27 45.59
N LEU A 147 18.66 -9.57 44.64
CA LEU A 147 17.94 -10.18 43.52
C LEU A 147 18.80 -10.31 42.25
N SER A 148 20.03 -9.79 42.26
CA SER A 148 20.98 -9.90 41.14
C SER A 148 22.02 -10.99 41.43
N PRO A 149 22.40 -11.81 40.43
CA PRO A 149 23.45 -12.82 40.60
C PRO A 149 24.82 -12.26 41.00
N THR A 150 25.12 -11.04 40.57
CA THR A 150 26.40 -10.37 40.83
C THR A 150 26.17 -8.92 41.27
N THR A 151 27.23 -8.25 41.73
CA THR A 151 27.20 -6.82 42.07
C THR A 151 27.18 -5.90 40.85
N LEU A 152 27.31 -6.44 39.64
CA LEU A 152 27.41 -5.65 38.41
C LEU A 152 26.21 -4.73 38.24
N LYS A 153 26.45 -3.43 38.06
CA LYS A 153 25.45 -2.46 37.61
C LYS A 153 26.04 -1.55 36.54
N ILE A 154 25.14 -1.04 35.69
CA ILE A 154 25.48 -0.08 34.64
C ILE A 154 24.66 1.20 34.78
N GLU A 155 25.27 2.34 34.49
CA GLU A 155 24.64 3.66 34.53
C GLU A 155 24.93 4.41 33.23
N VAL A 156 23.89 4.90 32.57
CA VAL A 156 24.04 5.84 31.46
C VAL A 156 24.34 7.22 32.05
N ILE A 157 25.45 7.83 31.64
CA ILE A 157 25.81 9.19 32.01
C ILE A 157 25.32 10.12 30.90
N HIS A 158 24.61 11.19 31.30
CA HIS A 158 24.16 12.19 30.36
C HIS A 158 25.36 12.90 29.71
N PRO A 159 25.42 13.07 28.37
CA PRO A 159 26.58 13.67 27.68
C PRO A 159 26.98 15.07 28.19
N ASN A 160 26.00 15.92 28.55
CA ASN A 160 26.24 17.24 29.17
C ASN A 160 26.97 17.17 30.52
N ARG A 161 26.91 16.05 31.25
CA ARG A 161 27.65 15.92 32.53
C ARG A 161 29.14 15.66 32.33
N VAL A 162 29.56 15.31 31.12
CA VAL A 162 30.97 15.13 30.77
C VAL A 162 31.47 16.46 30.22
N GLU A 163 32.10 17.24 31.08
CA GLU A 163 32.61 18.59 30.79
C GLU A 163 33.96 18.81 31.50
N SER A 164 34.79 19.70 30.96
CA SER A 164 36.10 20.01 31.55
C SER A 164 35.90 20.80 32.86
N PRO A 165 36.47 20.35 33.99
CA PRO A 165 36.42 21.12 35.23
C PRO A 165 37.03 22.51 35.05
N PRO A 166 36.53 23.56 35.74
CA PRO A 166 37.06 24.92 35.61
C PRO A 166 38.57 25.02 35.88
N GLU A 167 39.09 24.25 36.82
CA GLU A 167 40.54 24.18 37.12
C GLU A 167 41.40 23.58 35.99
N LYS A 168 40.77 22.86 35.05
CA LYS A 168 41.40 22.17 33.93
C LYS A 168 41.08 22.82 32.58
N ALA A 169 40.35 23.93 32.54
CA ALA A 169 39.93 24.59 31.31
C ALA A 169 41.10 25.04 30.40
N GLY A 170 42.26 25.34 30.97
CA GLY A 170 43.48 25.69 30.23
C GLY A 170 44.45 24.52 29.99
N ASP A 171 44.11 23.31 30.44
CA ASP A 171 44.96 22.13 30.31
C ASP A 171 44.75 21.49 28.92
N PRO A 172 45.75 21.50 28.01
CA PRO A 172 45.56 20.97 26.66
C PRO A 172 45.31 19.45 26.65
N THR A 173 45.63 18.75 27.74
CA THR A 173 45.39 17.31 27.89
C THR A 173 43.96 16.98 28.31
N VAL A 174 43.15 17.98 28.64
CA VAL A 174 41.73 17.80 28.98
C VAL A 174 40.87 18.54 27.97
N ARG A 175 40.12 17.81 27.15
CA ARG A 175 39.23 18.39 26.14
C ARG A 175 37.81 17.93 26.31
N MET A 176 36.89 18.89 26.41
CA MET A 176 35.46 18.64 26.61
C MET A 176 35.17 17.53 27.65
N GLY A 177 35.86 17.53 28.79
CA GLY A 177 35.70 16.53 29.86
C GLY A 177 36.38 15.18 29.63
N VAL A 178 37.12 14.98 28.54
CA VAL A 178 37.94 13.78 28.27
C VAL A 178 39.40 14.09 28.61
N GLN A 179 40.03 13.25 29.43
CA GLN A 179 41.45 13.29 29.73
C GLN A 179 42.21 12.45 28.70
N LEU A 180 43.17 13.05 28.02
CA LEU A 180 44.00 12.43 27.00
C LEU A 180 45.40 12.10 27.54
N ASN A 181 46.03 11.05 26.99
CA ASN A 181 47.45 10.76 27.18
C ASN A 181 48.33 11.48 26.13
N GLY A 182 49.65 11.22 26.17
CA GLY A 182 50.60 11.80 25.21
C GLY A 182 50.38 11.36 23.75
N ASP A 183 49.70 10.23 23.55
CA ASP A 183 49.37 9.67 22.24
C ASP A 183 47.99 10.14 21.73
N GLY A 184 47.27 10.94 22.53
CA GLY A 184 45.94 11.47 22.19
C GLY A 184 44.76 10.53 22.49
N GLU A 185 44.99 9.44 23.23
CA GLU A 185 43.95 8.47 23.61
C GLU A 185 43.25 8.85 24.92
N ALA A 186 41.97 8.51 25.03
CA ALA A 186 41.16 8.79 26.21
C ALA A 186 41.49 7.86 27.40
N VAL A 187 42.16 8.39 28.42
CA VAL A 187 42.52 7.64 29.66
C VAL A 187 41.50 7.79 30.79
N GLY A 188 40.63 8.79 30.71
CA GLY A 188 39.51 8.94 31.63
C GLY A 188 38.64 10.14 31.34
N TYR A 189 37.62 10.33 32.17
CA TYR A 189 36.55 11.29 31.95
C TYR A 189 36.23 12.05 33.24
N TYR A 190 36.02 13.34 33.11
CA TYR A 190 35.51 14.20 34.17
C TYR A 190 34.00 14.27 34.09
N VAL A 191 33.33 13.72 35.10
CA VAL A 191 31.87 13.66 35.17
C VAL A 191 31.40 14.55 36.30
N ARG A 192 30.60 15.57 35.99
CA ARG A 192 29.95 16.44 36.97
C ARG A 192 28.92 15.65 37.79
N ASP A 193 28.86 15.87 39.10
CA ASP A 193 27.93 15.16 39.99
C ASP A 193 26.48 15.52 39.74
N SER A 194 26.16 16.80 39.53
CA SER A 194 24.83 17.26 39.12
C SER A 194 24.74 17.49 37.60
N HIS A 195 23.53 17.56 37.07
CA HIS A 195 23.33 17.93 35.67
C HIS A 195 23.55 19.45 35.50
N PRO A 196 24.27 19.91 34.47
CA PRO A 196 24.35 21.35 34.19
C PRO A 196 22.95 21.97 33.99
N GLY A 197 22.69 23.09 34.66
CA GLY A 197 21.38 23.76 34.60
C GLY A 197 20.27 23.11 35.45
N ASP A 198 20.60 22.13 36.32
CA ASP A 198 19.65 21.60 37.30
C ASP A 198 19.22 22.71 38.29
N THR A 199 17.91 22.90 38.46
CA THR A 199 17.33 23.93 39.32
C THR A 199 17.25 23.52 40.79
N ARG A 200 17.48 22.25 41.11
CA ARG A 200 17.42 21.69 42.47
C ARG A 200 18.79 21.30 43.02
N ASP A 201 19.73 20.89 42.17
CA ASP A 201 21.10 20.53 42.57
C ASP A 201 22.15 21.35 41.80
N SER A 202 22.55 22.47 42.38
CA SER A 202 23.50 23.41 41.77
C SER A 202 24.97 23.07 42.04
N ARG A 203 25.29 21.91 42.63
CA ARG A 203 26.68 21.53 42.94
C ARG A 203 27.54 21.49 41.67
N VAL A 204 28.70 22.12 41.73
CA VAL A 204 29.70 22.11 40.66
C VAL A 204 30.89 21.29 41.16
N SER A 205 30.67 20.00 41.38
CA SER A 205 31.71 19.04 41.76
C SER A 205 31.89 18.00 40.67
N TYR A 206 33.13 17.57 40.46
CA TYR A 206 33.52 16.64 39.40
C TYR A 206 34.11 15.38 40.00
N ARG A 207 33.79 14.25 39.39
CA ARG A 207 34.39 12.96 39.66
C ARG A 207 35.18 12.53 38.43
N TYR A 208 36.47 12.27 38.62
CA TYR A 208 37.28 11.61 37.61
C TYR A 208 36.95 10.11 37.56
N VAL A 209 36.68 9.61 36.36
CA VAL A 209 36.40 8.19 36.09
C VAL A 209 37.45 7.70 35.08
N PRO A 210 38.34 6.77 35.44
CA PRO A 210 39.29 6.20 34.49
C PRO A 210 38.56 5.37 33.43
N SER A 211 39.09 5.34 32.21
CA SER A 211 38.51 4.56 31.09
C SER A 211 38.52 3.06 31.37
N TYR A 212 39.52 2.56 32.09
CA TYR A 212 39.72 1.15 32.40
C TYR A 212 39.82 0.90 33.93
N TYR A 213 39.43 -0.29 34.36
CA TYR A 213 39.77 -0.83 35.67
C TYR A 213 41.22 -1.35 35.69
N ALA A 214 41.76 -1.57 36.90
CA ALA A 214 43.11 -2.10 37.07
C ALA A 214 43.33 -3.50 36.49
N ASN A 215 42.25 -4.26 36.26
CA ASN A 215 42.27 -5.57 35.60
C ASN A 215 42.20 -5.48 34.06
N GLY A 216 42.25 -4.28 33.49
CA GLY A 216 42.21 -4.05 32.04
C GLY A 216 40.81 -4.00 31.42
N LEU A 217 39.74 -4.31 32.18
CA LEU A 217 38.38 -4.21 31.63
C LEU A 217 37.91 -2.74 31.56
N PRO A 218 37.21 -2.32 30.50
CA PRO A 218 36.68 -0.95 30.38
C PRO A 218 35.73 -0.60 31.54
N ARG A 219 35.92 0.56 32.16
CA ARG A 219 35.07 1.07 33.25
C ARG A 219 34.01 2.03 32.75
N LEU A 220 34.38 2.93 31.85
CA LEU A 220 33.45 3.88 31.24
C LEU A 220 33.58 3.74 29.73
N LEU A 221 32.52 3.24 29.11
CA LEU A 221 32.42 3.07 27.68
C LEU A 221 31.87 4.36 27.08
N HIS A 222 32.58 4.91 26.11
CA HIS A 222 32.17 6.08 25.36
C HIS A 222 32.07 5.69 23.89
N TYR A 223 30.93 5.97 23.27
CA TYR A 223 30.74 5.76 21.85
C TYR A 223 30.19 7.02 21.20
N PHE A 224 30.75 7.32 20.04
CA PHE A 224 30.32 8.34 19.11
C PHE A 224 30.79 7.94 17.71
N GLU A 225 30.16 8.50 16.68
CA GLU A 225 30.63 8.32 15.31
C GLU A 225 31.78 9.33 15.05
N GLU A 226 33.00 8.83 14.85
CA GLU A 226 34.15 9.66 14.50
C GLU A 226 34.00 10.15 13.06
N THR A 227 33.50 11.39 12.93
CA THR A 227 33.28 12.03 11.63
C THR A 227 34.56 12.60 11.03
N GLU A 228 35.50 12.99 11.87
CA GLU A 228 36.80 13.53 11.50
C GLU A 228 37.87 13.00 12.45
N ALA A 229 39.05 12.69 11.91
CA ALA A 229 40.14 12.10 12.68
C ALA A 229 40.63 13.03 13.80
N GLY A 230 40.74 12.49 15.01
CA GLY A 230 41.28 13.21 16.16
C GLY A 230 40.26 14.07 16.91
N VAL A 231 38.97 13.88 16.63
CA VAL A 231 37.86 14.43 17.43
C VAL A 231 37.52 13.46 18.56
N HIS A 232 37.34 13.96 19.79
CA HIS A 232 37.12 13.12 20.98
C HIS A 232 35.67 13.08 21.46
N ARG A 233 34.73 13.74 20.77
CA ARG A 233 33.30 13.82 21.12
C ARG A 233 32.43 13.73 19.87
N GLY A 234 31.16 13.35 20.04
CA GLY A 234 30.22 13.21 18.93
C GLY A 234 29.50 14.51 18.59
N TYR A 235 29.07 14.61 17.33
CA TYR A 235 28.15 15.65 16.86
C TYR A 235 26.70 15.15 16.91
N PRO A 236 25.73 15.99 17.36
CA PRO A 236 24.31 15.64 17.28
C PRO A 236 23.90 15.24 15.87
N ARG A 237 23.20 14.12 15.71
CA ARG A 237 22.95 13.54 14.38
C ARG A 237 22.17 14.47 13.44
N MET A 238 21.25 15.25 14.01
CA MET A 238 20.42 16.22 13.28
C MET A 238 21.03 17.63 13.24
N GLN A 239 22.33 17.80 13.52
CA GLN A 239 22.95 19.14 13.68
C GLN A 239 22.74 20.08 12.50
N VAL A 240 22.73 19.55 11.27
CA VAL A 240 22.53 20.34 10.04
C VAL A 240 21.06 20.72 9.81
N SER A 241 20.13 19.98 10.43
CA SER A 241 18.69 20.15 10.26
C SER A 241 18.07 21.06 11.31
N PHE A 242 18.70 21.32 12.46
CA PHE A 242 18.09 22.09 13.56
C PHE A 242 17.61 23.48 13.15
N LYS A 243 18.40 24.22 12.37
CA LYS A 243 17.98 25.54 11.88
C LYS A 243 16.79 25.40 10.94
N ARG A 244 16.82 24.44 10.02
CA ARG A 244 15.74 24.20 9.06
C ARG A 244 14.44 23.80 9.75
N MET A 245 14.52 22.93 10.75
CA MET A 245 13.40 22.57 11.63
C MET A 245 12.75 23.82 12.21
N LYS A 246 13.54 24.70 12.85
CA LYS A 246 13.03 25.95 13.43
C LYS A 246 12.43 26.89 12.39
N ASP A 247 13.08 27.06 11.25
CA ASP A 247 12.58 27.90 10.15
C ASP A 247 11.27 27.34 9.57
N SER A 248 11.11 26.01 9.53
CA SER A 248 9.88 25.33 9.08
C SER A 248 8.71 25.57 10.03
N ASP A 249 8.96 25.51 11.35
CA ASP A 249 7.95 25.82 12.37
C ASP A 249 7.51 27.28 12.31
N GLU A 250 8.46 28.21 12.16
CA GLU A 250 8.17 29.64 12.02
C GLU A 250 7.36 29.93 10.76
N TYR A 251 7.68 29.27 9.65
CA TYR A 251 6.90 29.39 8.42
C TYR A 251 5.48 28.84 8.59
N SER A 252 5.31 27.69 9.23
CA SER A 252 3.98 27.14 9.54
C SER A 252 3.15 28.08 10.41
N ALA A 253 3.75 28.67 11.45
CA ALA A 253 3.09 29.65 12.29
C ALA A 253 2.71 30.92 11.51
N ALA A 254 3.61 31.41 10.65
CA ALA A 254 3.35 32.58 9.82
C ALA A 254 2.21 32.36 8.81
N GLU A 255 2.13 31.17 8.21
CA GLU A 255 1.00 30.82 7.32
C GLU A 255 -0.31 30.64 8.11
N LEU A 256 -0.26 30.10 9.33
CA LEU A 256 -1.44 30.04 10.20
C LEU A 256 -1.93 31.44 10.58
N ASP A 257 -1.03 32.33 10.99
CA ASP A 257 -1.34 33.73 11.30
C ASP A 257 -1.87 34.46 10.08
N ARG A 258 -1.29 34.20 8.90
CA ARG A 258 -1.77 34.75 7.63
C ARG A 258 -3.18 34.26 7.32
N ASN A 259 -3.46 32.96 7.46
CA ASN A 259 -4.80 32.40 7.24
C ASN A 259 -5.81 32.95 8.26
N TYR A 260 -5.41 33.11 9.52
CA TYR A 260 -6.22 33.74 10.54
C TYR A 260 -6.55 35.20 10.17
N ASN A 261 -5.54 35.98 9.80
CA ASN A 261 -5.71 37.36 9.36
C ASN A 261 -6.52 37.48 8.06
N ALA A 262 -6.38 36.54 7.13
CA ALA A 262 -7.20 36.47 5.92
C ALA A 262 -8.67 36.13 6.24
N SER A 263 -8.90 35.33 7.28
CA SER A 263 -10.24 34.99 7.77
C SER A 263 -10.89 36.16 8.53
N CYS A 264 -10.09 37.05 9.10
CA CYS A 264 -10.56 38.35 9.56
C CYS A 264 -10.85 39.23 8.34
N ASN A 265 -12.13 39.47 8.01
CA ASN A 265 -12.50 40.48 7.02
C ASN A 265 -12.10 41.88 7.53
N VAL A 266 -10.85 42.27 7.35
CA VAL A 266 -10.32 43.58 7.76
C VAL A 266 -10.61 44.58 6.65
N GLY A 267 -11.57 45.47 6.89
CA GLY A 267 -11.84 46.63 6.04
C GLY A 267 -11.11 47.87 6.55
N VAL A 268 -10.27 48.49 5.73
CA VAL A 268 -9.79 49.85 5.96
C VAL A 268 -10.80 50.81 5.34
N ILE A 269 -11.34 51.69 6.16
CA ILE A 269 -12.31 52.70 5.75
C ILE A 269 -11.55 53.93 5.26
N HIS A 270 -11.82 54.32 4.02
CA HIS A 270 -11.43 55.62 3.48
C HIS A 270 -12.67 56.53 3.51
N THR A 271 -12.52 57.72 4.11
CA THR A 271 -13.54 58.76 4.07
C THR A 271 -13.15 59.75 2.97
N ASP A 272 -13.95 59.81 1.91
CA ASP A 272 -13.79 60.79 0.84
C ASP A 272 -14.62 62.03 1.19
N ALA A 273 -14.12 62.89 2.09
CA ALA A 273 -14.69 64.20 2.36
C ALA A 273 -13.80 65.30 1.78
N ASP A 274 -14.39 66.34 1.18
CA ASP A 274 -13.66 67.53 0.74
C ASP A 274 -12.98 68.21 1.95
N GLU A 275 -11.74 68.69 1.80
CA GLU A 275 -10.94 69.27 2.91
C GLU A 275 -11.66 70.39 3.68
N ASP A 276 -12.65 71.05 3.06
CA ASP A 276 -13.42 72.16 3.63
C ASP A 276 -14.63 71.71 4.50
N ASP A 277 -15.12 70.48 4.38
CA ASP A 277 -16.33 69.99 5.09
C ASP A 277 -16.02 69.21 6.39
N VAL A 278 -14.74 69.01 6.73
CA VAL A 278 -14.29 68.16 7.86
C VAL A 278 -13.89 68.98 9.10
N LEU A 279 -14.14 70.30 9.10
CA LEU A 279 -13.42 71.23 9.99
C LEU A 279 -14.05 71.53 11.36
N ASP A 280 -15.09 70.83 11.85
CA ASP A 280 -15.67 71.22 13.15
C ASP A 280 -15.99 70.13 14.19
N ASP A 281 -15.73 68.82 13.96
CA ASP A 281 -15.96 67.85 15.07
C ASP A 281 -15.11 66.56 15.09
N ILE A 282 -13.95 66.51 14.41
CA ILE A 282 -13.08 65.32 14.48
C ILE A 282 -11.68 65.72 14.95
N SER A 283 -11.32 65.24 16.14
CA SER A 283 -9.96 65.38 16.69
C SER A 283 -8.90 64.84 15.72
N PRO A 284 -7.74 65.50 15.58
CA PRO A 284 -6.69 65.10 14.66
C PRO A 284 -6.05 63.79 15.13
N GLY A 285 -6.51 62.69 14.56
CA GLY A 285 -6.04 61.34 14.82
C GLY A 285 -7.20 60.36 14.76
N GLY A 286 -7.52 59.86 13.55
CA GLY A 286 -8.52 58.82 13.33
C GLY A 286 -8.25 57.59 14.20
N LEU A 287 -8.90 57.53 15.35
CA LEU A 287 -8.77 56.48 16.36
C LEU A 287 -10.18 56.07 16.73
N VAL A 288 -10.57 54.88 16.27
CA VAL A 288 -11.83 54.25 16.65
C VAL A 288 -11.78 53.93 18.15
N THR A 289 -12.62 54.62 18.92
CA THR A 289 -12.82 54.36 20.36
C THR A 289 -14.14 53.63 20.59
N ASN A 290 -14.19 52.75 21.60
CA ASN A 290 -15.46 52.15 22.02
C ASN A 290 -16.41 53.22 22.64
N TYR A 291 -17.64 52.83 23.00
CA TYR A 291 -18.62 53.72 23.66
C TYR A 291 -18.17 54.31 25.02
N ARG A 292 -17.00 53.89 25.53
CA ARG A 292 -16.34 54.40 26.75
C ARG A 292 -15.11 55.26 26.46
N GLY A 293 -14.81 55.56 25.19
CA GLY A 293 -13.67 56.40 24.80
C GLY A 293 -12.32 55.68 24.84
N GLU A 294 -12.28 54.35 24.98
CA GLU A 294 -11.04 53.58 25.05
C GLU A 294 -10.59 53.16 23.64
N ARG A 295 -9.28 53.24 23.39
CA ARG A 295 -8.68 52.80 22.13
C ARG A 295 -8.85 51.29 21.96
N LEU A 296 -9.58 50.86 20.93
CA LEU A 296 -9.71 49.45 20.57
C LEU A 296 -8.39 48.94 20.01
N ARG A 297 -7.79 47.95 20.68
CA ARG A 297 -6.50 47.33 20.30
C ARG A 297 -6.65 45.89 19.78
N THR A 298 -7.87 45.35 19.77
CA THR A 298 -8.12 43.94 19.46
C THR A 298 -9.23 43.88 18.42
N MET A 299 -8.96 43.24 17.28
CA MET A 299 -9.94 43.02 16.20
C MET A 299 -10.34 41.54 16.20
N GLN A 300 -11.63 41.23 16.04
CA GLN A 300 -12.13 39.85 15.97
C GLN A 300 -12.67 39.50 14.56
N PRO A 301 -12.62 38.23 14.14
CA PRO A 301 -13.21 37.80 12.87
C PRO A 301 -14.71 38.14 12.79
N GLY A 302 -15.12 38.84 11.73
CA GLY A 302 -16.52 39.22 11.50
C GLY A 302 -16.96 40.57 12.08
N GLU A 303 -16.06 41.34 12.68
CA GLU A 303 -16.34 42.69 13.19
C GLU A 303 -16.24 43.74 12.08
N TYR A 304 -17.34 44.45 11.79
CA TYR A 304 -17.34 45.62 10.91
C TYR A 304 -17.38 46.89 11.76
N GLN A 305 -16.44 47.80 11.52
CA GLN A 305 -16.44 49.13 12.12
C GLN A 305 -17.08 50.12 11.13
N TYR A 306 -17.88 51.07 11.61
CA TYR A 306 -18.50 52.11 10.79
C TYR A 306 -17.89 53.47 11.18
N ALA A 307 -17.49 54.30 10.22
CA ALA A 307 -16.85 55.59 10.47
C ALA A 307 -17.40 56.71 9.57
N GLY A 308 -18.72 56.91 9.56
CA GLY A 308 -19.34 58.11 9.00
C GLY A 308 -20.14 57.88 7.71
N VAL A 309 -20.65 58.99 7.15
CA VAL A 309 -21.74 59.01 6.15
C VAL A 309 -21.24 58.78 4.70
N ALA A 310 -19.92 58.70 4.47
CA ALA A 310 -19.31 58.57 3.14
C ALA A 310 -18.10 57.61 3.13
N ASP A 311 -18.31 56.37 3.61
CA ASP A 311 -17.24 55.38 3.78
C ASP A 311 -17.08 54.46 2.56
N ARG A 312 -15.84 54.38 2.03
CA ARG A 312 -15.42 53.32 1.11
C ARG A 312 -14.60 52.28 1.86
N VAL A 313 -15.08 51.04 1.87
CA VAL A 313 -14.39 49.92 2.52
C VAL A 313 -13.42 49.25 1.53
N THR A 314 -12.14 49.15 1.90
CA THR A 314 -11.15 48.33 1.18
C THR A 314 -10.75 47.15 2.05
N PHE A 315 -10.94 45.93 1.55
CA PHE A 315 -10.56 44.73 2.28
C PHE A 315 -9.07 44.43 2.09
N ASN A 316 -8.37 44.15 3.17
CA ASN A 316 -7.03 43.58 3.09
C ASN A 316 -7.15 42.11 2.65
N ASN A 317 -6.68 41.79 1.45
CA ASN A 317 -6.61 40.43 0.95
C ASN A 317 -5.14 39.99 0.93
N PRO A 318 -4.60 39.39 2.01
CA PRO A 318 -3.21 38.94 2.05
C PRO A 318 -2.96 37.86 0.98
N GLN A 319 -2.34 38.26 -0.13
CA GLN A 319 -2.04 37.41 -1.29
C GLN A 319 -0.91 36.40 -1.02
N GLY A 320 -0.98 35.24 -1.68
CA GLY A 320 -0.04 34.12 -1.57
C GLY A 320 -0.77 32.77 -1.65
N ALA A 321 -0.15 31.73 -2.20
CA ALA A 321 -0.83 30.50 -2.62
C ALA A 321 -0.85 29.39 -1.54
N PRO A 322 -1.98 29.16 -0.82
CA PRO A 322 -2.08 28.08 0.16
C PRO A 322 -1.89 26.70 -0.49
N ALA A 323 -2.16 26.59 -1.79
CA ALA A 323 -2.03 25.37 -2.58
C ALA A 323 -0.61 24.77 -2.56
N THR A 324 0.43 25.59 -2.36
CA THR A 324 1.85 25.16 -2.39
C THR A 324 2.45 24.90 -1.00
N PHE A 325 1.71 25.18 0.08
CA PHE A 325 2.21 25.00 1.44
C PHE A 325 2.59 23.54 1.73
N GLY A 326 1.73 22.60 1.31
CA GLY A 326 1.97 21.16 1.51
C GLY A 326 3.24 20.67 0.80
N GLU A 327 3.46 21.10 -0.45
CA GLU A 327 4.66 20.74 -1.22
C GLU A 327 5.93 21.32 -0.60
N PHE A 328 5.87 22.57 -0.13
CA PHE A 328 6.99 23.19 0.57
C PHE A 328 7.31 22.47 1.88
N GLN A 329 6.31 22.14 2.70
CA GLN A 329 6.51 21.39 3.94
C GLN A 329 7.07 19.99 3.67
N MET A 330 6.61 19.32 2.60
CA MET A 330 7.15 18.03 2.19
C MET A 330 8.62 18.15 1.76
N PHE A 331 8.98 19.19 1.00
CA PHE A 331 10.37 19.47 0.65
C PHE A 331 11.23 19.73 1.91
N GLN A 332 10.72 20.53 2.86
CA GLN A 332 11.41 20.79 4.12
C GLN A 332 11.63 19.51 4.93
N ALA A 333 10.58 18.70 5.10
CA ALA A 333 10.66 17.42 5.77
C ALA A 333 11.66 16.48 5.09
N THR A 334 11.71 16.45 3.75
CA THR A 334 12.67 15.65 2.98
C THR A 334 14.12 16.09 3.23
N MET A 335 14.39 17.40 3.24
CA MET A 335 15.71 17.93 3.53
C MET A 335 16.12 17.71 5.00
N ILE A 336 15.16 17.81 5.92
CA ILE A 336 15.36 17.48 7.34
C ILE A 336 15.72 15.99 7.48
N ALA A 337 15.01 15.10 6.78
CA ALA A 337 15.25 13.67 6.74
C ALA A 337 16.68 13.35 6.29
N ALA A 338 17.09 13.93 5.15
CA ALA A 338 18.43 13.80 4.62
C ALA A 338 19.51 14.24 5.62
N GLY A 339 19.31 15.37 6.29
CA GLY A 339 20.23 15.86 7.32
C GLY A 339 20.22 15.07 8.63
N ALA A 340 19.14 14.33 8.92
CA ALA A 340 19.04 13.45 10.09
C ALA A 340 19.63 12.05 9.83
N GLY A 341 19.88 11.68 8.57
CA GLY A 341 20.25 10.30 8.21
C GLY A 341 19.08 9.32 8.36
N THR A 342 17.85 9.78 8.10
CA THR A 342 16.65 8.93 8.03
C THR A 342 15.87 9.30 6.80
N SER A 343 15.31 8.32 6.11
CA SER A 343 14.48 8.50 4.94
C SER A 343 13.18 9.25 5.27
N TYR A 344 12.68 10.03 4.30
CA TYR A 344 11.44 10.80 4.47
C TYR A 344 10.27 9.95 5.00
N PRO A 345 9.95 8.76 4.43
CA PRO A 345 8.81 7.97 4.89
C PRO A 345 8.89 7.57 6.36
N PHE A 346 10.09 7.32 6.90
CA PHE A 346 10.27 6.92 8.29
C PHE A 346 10.31 8.11 9.26
N ILE A 347 10.82 9.27 8.84
CA ILE A 347 10.83 10.45 9.72
C ILE A 347 9.45 11.14 9.76
N SER A 348 8.68 11.09 8.67
CA SER A 348 7.33 11.66 8.60
C SER A 348 6.22 10.64 8.92
N ASN A 349 6.52 9.35 8.90
CA ASN A 349 5.54 8.25 8.89
C ASN A 349 4.55 8.33 7.71
N ASP A 350 4.94 8.98 6.61
CA ASP A 350 4.15 9.07 5.39
C ASP A 350 4.60 8.04 4.36
N PHE A 351 3.81 6.97 4.24
CA PHE A 351 4.05 5.88 3.29
C PHE A 351 3.14 5.95 2.05
N ARG A 352 2.37 7.03 1.88
CA ARG A 352 1.46 7.17 0.74
C ARG A 352 2.24 7.18 -0.57
N GLY A 353 1.70 6.51 -1.59
CA GLY A 353 2.32 6.41 -2.92
C GLY A 353 3.50 5.45 -3.03
N LEU A 354 3.88 4.75 -1.95
CA LEU A 354 4.92 3.70 -2.00
C LEU A 354 4.29 2.33 -2.26
N ASN A 355 4.83 1.61 -3.24
CA ASN A 355 4.53 0.18 -3.43
C ASN A 355 5.50 -0.69 -2.60
N TYR A 356 5.24 -2.00 -2.53
CA TYR A 356 6.07 -2.95 -1.76
C TYR A 356 7.56 -2.90 -2.14
N ASN A 357 7.88 -2.90 -3.44
CA ASN A 357 9.28 -2.91 -3.89
C ASN A 357 10.02 -1.63 -3.49
N THR A 358 9.40 -0.47 -3.68
CA THR A 358 9.97 0.82 -3.26
C THR A 358 10.12 0.88 -1.74
N LEU A 359 9.11 0.45 -0.99
CA LEU A 359 9.17 0.39 0.47
C LEU A 359 10.29 -0.55 0.94
N LYS A 360 10.50 -1.69 0.26
CA LYS A 360 11.56 -2.65 0.60
C LYS A 360 12.95 -2.04 0.38
N VAL A 361 13.15 -1.28 -0.69
CA VAL A 361 14.43 -0.57 -0.92
C VAL A 361 14.70 0.43 0.21
N VAL A 362 13.69 1.24 0.57
CA VAL A 362 13.81 2.20 1.68
C VAL A 362 14.07 1.49 3.00
N TRP A 363 13.33 0.41 3.28
CA TRP A 363 13.48 -0.39 4.50
C TRP A 363 14.87 -1.00 4.61
N ASN A 364 15.42 -1.56 3.52
CA ASN A 364 16.76 -2.15 3.52
C ASN A 364 17.85 -1.10 3.80
N ALA A 365 17.72 0.11 3.23
CA ALA A 365 18.64 1.21 3.51
C ALA A 365 18.57 1.66 4.98
N GLU A 366 17.35 1.74 5.55
CA GLU A 366 17.14 2.03 6.96
C GLU A 366 17.70 0.96 7.89
N GLU A 367 17.51 -0.31 7.55
CA GLU A 367 18.06 -1.43 8.32
C GLU A 367 19.57 -1.38 8.34
N ALA A 368 20.24 -1.17 7.21
CA ALA A 368 21.70 -1.04 7.17
C ALA A 368 22.20 0.07 8.12
N ALA A 369 21.50 1.21 8.16
CA ALA A 369 21.83 2.31 9.08
C ALA A 369 21.52 1.96 10.56
N CYS A 370 20.48 1.16 10.82
CA CYS A 370 20.17 0.69 12.17
C CYS A 370 21.18 -0.35 12.66
N ASP A 371 21.71 -1.18 11.76
CA ASP A 371 22.63 -2.28 12.06
C ASP A 371 23.96 -1.76 12.57
N VAL A 372 24.48 -0.66 12.00
CA VAL A 372 25.68 0.02 12.51
C VAL A 372 25.48 0.50 13.95
N ALA A 373 24.35 1.16 14.23
CA ALA A 373 24.04 1.63 15.57
C ALA A 373 23.79 0.48 16.57
N HIS A 374 23.21 -0.63 16.09
CA HIS A 374 23.01 -1.83 16.90
C HIS A 374 24.34 -2.51 17.20
N GLN A 375 25.27 -2.60 16.25
CA GLN A 375 26.60 -3.15 16.45
C GLN A 375 27.35 -2.42 17.57
N ALA A 376 27.30 -1.09 17.61
CA ALA A 376 27.88 -0.30 18.69
C ALA A 376 27.33 -0.69 20.08
N GLN A 377 26.04 -0.98 20.17
CA GLN A 377 25.43 -1.45 21.41
C GLN A 377 25.78 -2.90 21.73
N ALA A 378 25.91 -3.74 20.71
CA ALA A 378 26.34 -5.12 20.86
C ALA A 378 27.76 -5.18 21.46
N ASP A 379 28.70 -4.41 20.91
CA ASP A 379 30.09 -4.35 21.38
C ASP A 379 30.16 -3.87 22.84
N ALA A 380 29.39 -2.83 23.18
CA ALA A 380 29.27 -2.37 24.56
C ALA A 380 28.71 -3.44 25.49
N LEU A 381 27.73 -4.21 25.03
CA LEU A 381 27.11 -5.26 25.80
C LEU A 381 28.03 -6.47 25.98
N VAL A 382 28.89 -6.79 25.01
CA VAL A 382 29.95 -7.80 25.15
C VAL A 382 30.90 -7.43 26.30
N TRP A 383 31.34 -6.16 26.38
CA TRP A 383 32.15 -5.71 27.52
C TRP A 383 31.42 -5.83 28.86
N VAL A 384 30.13 -5.48 28.90
CA VAL A 384 29.30 -5.66 30.11
C VAL A 384 29.17 -7.14 30.47
N TYR A 385 29.07 -8.02 29.48
CA TYR A 385 29.05 -9.47 29.68
C TYR A 385 30.38 -10.01 30.22
N TRP A 386 31.52 -9.50 29.74
CA TRP A 386 32.83 -9.87 30.28
C TRP A 386 32.98 -9.47 31.73
N HIS A 387 32.48 -8.28 32.10
CA HIS A 387 32.38 -7.85 33.51
C HIS A 387 31.50 -8.77 34.36
N PHE A 388 30.44 -9.30 33.76
CA PHE A 388 29.54 -10.26 34.41
C PHE A 388 30.23 -11.61 34.64
N VAL A 389 30.87 -12.18 33.60
CA VAL A 389 31.62 -13.44 33.69
C VAL A 389 32.74 -13.32 34.73
N ASN A 390 33.50 -12.21 34.70
CA ASN A 390 34.55 -11.94 35.68
C ASN A 390 34.04 -12.01 37.12
N ARG A 391 32.88 -11.44 37.41
CA ARG A 391 32.25 -11.48 38.74
C ARG A 391 31.66 -12.85 39.07
N CYS A 392 31.09 -13.55 38.08
CA CYS A 392 30.60 -14.91 38.25
C CYS A 392 31.72 -15.86 38.67
N ILE A 393 32.91 -15.76 38.08
CA ILE A 393 34.05 -16.61 38.40
C ILE A 393 34.73 -16.14 39.69
N LEU A 394 35.18 -14.88 39.75
CA LEU A 394 36.09 -14.42 40.80
C LEU A 394 35.41 -14.11 42.14
N VAL A 395 34.11 -13.78 42.13
CA VAL A 395 33.40 -13.29 43.33
C VAL A 395 32.31 -14.27 43.74
N ALA A 396 31.45 -14.68 42.80
CA ALA A 396 30.31 -15.53 43.08
C ALA A 396 30.65 -17.03 43.07
N ASN A 397 31.81 -17.43 42.52
CA ASN A 397 32.20 -18.82 42.27
C ASN A 397 31.07 -19.64 41.62
N ALA A 398 30.42 -19.04 40.63
CA ALA A 398 29.17 -19.55 40.03
C ALA A 398 29.40 -20.66 39.01
N ILE A 399 30.61 -20.75 38.46
CA ILE A 399 31.08 -21.84 37.60
C ILE A 399 32.42 -22.33 38.13
N ASP A 400 32.65 -23.64 38.03
CA ASP A 400 33.85 -24.30 38.53
C ASP A 400 34.98 -24.17 37.50
N VAL A 401 35.74 -23.07 37.57
CA VAL A 401 36.87 -22.75 36.70
C VAL A 401 38.05 -22.35 37.57
N GLU A 402 39.24 -22.88 37.27
CA GLU A 402 40.46 -22.48 37.97
C GLU A 402 40.74 -20.99 37.71
N VAL A 403 40.90 -20.20 38.77
CA VAL A 403 41.09 -18.74 38.68
C VAL A 403 42.35 -18.38 37.90
N SER A 404 43.40 -19.21 37.95
CA SER A 404 44.64 -19.03 37.18
C SER A 404 44.36 -19.18 35.67
N ALA A 405 43.66 -20.24 35.26
CA ALA A 405 43.29 -20.52 33.87
C ALA A 405 42.39 -19.42 33.29
N TYR A 406 41.40 -18.95 34.06
CA TYR A 406 40.58 -17.81 33.64
C TYR A 406 41.40 -16.52 33.47
N ARG A 407 42.42 -16.29 34.30
CA ARG A 407 43.25 -15.08 34.20
C ARG A 407 44.24 -15.14 33.05
N SER A 408 44.72 -16.32 32.66
CA SER A 408 45.59 -16.46 31.49
C SER A 408 44.81 -16.27 30.20
N GLU A 409 43.59 -16.83 30.12
CA GLU A 409 42.81 -16.86 28.88
C GLU A 409 41.34 -16.43 29.13
N PRO A 410 41.10 -15.18 29.56
CA PRO A 410 39.76 -14.72 29.92
C PRO A 410 38.78 -14.70 28.74
N TRP A 411 39.27 -14.61 27.50
CA TRP A 411 38.45 -14.57 26.30
C TRP A 411 37.71 -15.89 26.04
N VAL A 412 38.34 -17.04 26.28
CA VAL A 412 37.73 -18.38 26.12
C VAL A 412 36.46 -18.52 26.96
N TYR A 413 36.56 -18.15 28.25
CA TYR A 413 35.45 -18.26 29.19
C TYR A 413 34.41 -17.13 29.04
N SER A 414 34.76 -16.04 28.36
CA SER A 414 33.88 -14.90 28.11
C SER A 414 33.29 -14.91 26.69
N ALA A 415 33.51 -15.99 25.94
CA ALA A 415 32.98 -16.18 24.60
C ALA A 415 31.45 -16.11 24.61
N VAL A 416 30.91 -15.25 23.73
CA VAL A 416 29.49 -14.93 23.71
C VAL A 416 29.05 -14.65 22.29
N ARG A 417 27.85 -15.11 21.99
CA ARG A 417 27.17 -14.87 20.73
C ARG A 417 26.09 -13.82 20.93
N VAL A 418 26.13 -12.79 20.11
CA VAL A 418 25.18 -11.69 20.14
C VAL A 418 23.99 -12.01 19.24
N ILE A 419 22.78 -11.90 19.77
CA ILE A 419 21.55 -12.14 19.03
C ILE A 419 20.77 -10.81 18.95
N PRO A 420 20.54 -10.28 17.73
CA PRO A 420 19.79 -9.05 17.54
C PRO A 420 18.34 -9.16 18.04
N PRO A 421 17.67 -8.03 18.31
CA PRO A 421 16.23 -8.04 18.55
C PRO A 421 15.50 -8.65 17.35
N ALA A 422 14.34 -9.25 17.61
CA ALA A 422 13.55 -9.90 16.58
C ALA A 422 13.14 -8.91 15.48
N ARG A 423 13.42 -9.25 14.22
CA ARG A 423 13.00 -8.45 13.06
C ARG A 423 11.69 -8.98 12.49
N ARG A 424 10.79 -8.05 12.16
CA ARG A 424 9.53 -8.37 11.50
C ARG A 424 9.74 -8.29 9.99
N SER A 425 9.25 -9.31 9.28
CA SER A 425 9.17 -9.27 7.82
C SER A 425 8.08 -8.27 7.41
N ILE A 426 8.27 -7.59 6.27
CA ILE A 426 7.22 -6.73 5.70
C ILE A 426 6.14 -7.62 5.09
N ASP A 427 6.57 -8.62 4.32
CA ASP A 427 5.75 -9.71 3.79
C ASP A 427 6.26 -11.05 4.36
N PRO A 428 5.66 -11.56 5.44
CA PRO A 428 6.12 -12.79 6.07
C PRO A 428 6.10 -14.00 5.13
N ALA A 429 5.06 -14.16 4.31
CA ALA A 429 4.93 -15.33 3.44
C ALA A 429 6.05 -15.36 2.41
N ARG A 430 6.30 -14.24 1.72
CA ARG A 430 7.34 -14.16 0.68
C ARG A 430 8.75 -14.23 1.26
N GLU A 431 9.02 -13.49 2.34
CA GLU A 431 10.37 -13.41 2.91
C GLU A 431 10.76 -14.69 3.65
N ASP A 432 9.84 -15.32 4.37
CA ASP A 432 10.15 -16.50 5.19
C ASP A 432 10.31 -17.74 4.32
N ASN A 433 9.52 -17.87 3.25
CA ASN A 433 9.70 -18.93 2.25
C ASN A 433 11.05 -18.80 1.53
N ALA A 434 11.52 -17.58 1.26
CA ALA A 434 12.85 -17.36 0.70
C ALA A 434 13.95 -17.80 1.68
N GLU A 435 13.81 -17.51 2.97
CA GLU A 435 14.78 -17.96 3.98
C GLU A 435 14.77 -19.47 4.20
N ILE A 436 13.59 -20.11 4.17
CA ILE A 436 13.47 -21.57 4.27
C ILE A 436 14.23 -22.24 3.11
N ARG A 437 14.10 -21.73 1.88
CA ARG A 437 14.86 -22.24 0.72
C ARG A 437 16.38 -22.10 0.91
N LEU A 438 16.85 -21.02 1.53
CA LEU A 438 18.29 -20.87 1.85
C LEU A 438 18.76 -21.91 2.89
N ILE A 439 17.91 -22.29 3.83
CA ILE A 439 18.19 -23.33 4.82
C ILE A 439 18.20 -24.70 4.15
N GLU A 440 17.20 -25.01 3.31
CA GLU A 440 17.12 -26.26 2.55
C GLU A 440 18.33 -26.44 1.62
N ASN A 441 18.81 -25.35 1.03
CA ASN A 441 20.01 -25.33 0.20
C ASN A 441 21.34 -25.37 1.01
N GLY A 442 21.28 -25.39 2.35
CA GLY A 442 22.47 -25.44 3.21
C GLY A 442 23.30 -24.14 3.25
N ILE A 443 22.75 -23.02 2.77
CA ILE A 443 23.41 -21.71 2.79
C ILE A 443 23.32 -21.05 4.17
N LYS A 444 22.18 -21.24 4.86
CA LYS A 444 21.90 -20.62 6.16
C LYS A 444 21.52 -21.70 7.19
N PRO A 445 22.06 -21.67 8.42
CA PRO A 445 21.64 -22.60 9.44
C PRO A 445 20.23 -22.26 9.96
N ALA A 446 19.45 -23.28 10.30
CA ALA A 446 18.08 -23.11 10.81
C ALA A 446 18.03 -22.35 12.15
N SER A 447 19.09 -22.40 12.95
CA SER A 447 19.22 -21.66 14.21
C SER A 447 19.14 -20.15 14.01
N ASP A 448 19.74 -19.64 12.92
CA ASP A 448 19.78 -18.20 12.64
C ASP A 448 18.38 -17.66 12.32
N LEU A 449 17.57 -18.43 11.59
CA LEU A 449 16.18 -18.08 11.33
C LEU A 449 15.38 -18.03 12.64
N VAL A 450 15.53 -19.05 13.50
CA VAL A 450 14.85 -19.11 14.80
C VAL A 450 15.21 -17.91 15.67
N GLU A 451 16.49 -17.56 15.72
CA GLU A 451 16.99 -16.43 16.50
C GLU A 451 16.55 -15.09 15.94
N ARG A 452 16.60 -14.90 14.62
CA ARG A 452 16.12 -13.69 13.96
C ARG A 452 14.64 -13.44 14.20
N LYS A 453 13.83 -14.51 14.25
CA LYS A 453 12.37 -14.43 14.45
C LYS A 453 11.97 -14.24 15.92
N ASN A 454 12.68 -14.89 16.85
CA ASN A 454 12.31 -14.85 18.27
C ASN A 454 13.10 -13.83 19.08
N GLY A 455 14.26 -13.37 18.59
CA GLY A 455 15.21 -12.56 19.36
C GLY A 455 15.78 -13.30 20.58
N GLN A 456 15.76 -14.64 20.57
CA GLN A 456 16.15 -15.50 21.68
C GLN A 456 17.08 -16.62 21.19
N PRO A 457 18.03 -17.08 22.03
CA PRO A 457 18.93 -18.18 21.66
C PRO A 457 18.18 -19.43 21.19
N ALA A 458 18.59 -19.98 20.05
CA ALA A 458 17.96 -21.17 19.47
C ALA A 458 17.87 -22.35 20.47
N PRO A 459 18.88 -22.67 21.31
CA PRO A 459 18.77 -23.75 22.30
C PRO A 459 17.66 -23.53 23.34
N ALA A 460 17.36 -22.28 23.69
CA ALA A 460 16.25 -21.97 24.60
C ALA A 460 14.90 -22.18 23.91
N VAL A 461 14.78 -21.78 22.65
CA VAL A 461 13.58 -21.97 21.83
C VAL A 461 13.32 -23.45 21.59
N TYR A 462 14.33 -24.24 21.22
CA TYR A 462 14.20 -25.68 21.01
C TYR A 462 13.77 -26.43 22.28
N LYS A 463 14.30 -26.06 23.45
CA LYS A 463 13.86 -26.62 24.75
C LYS A 463 12.39 -26.31 25.03
N ARG A 464 11.93 -25.10 24.69
CA ARG A 464 10.51 -24.72 24.80
C ARG A 464 9.65 -25.52 23.83
N ILE A 465 10.02 -25.63 22.57
CA ILE A 465 9.31 -26.43 21.57
C ILE A 465 9.19 -27.89 22.03
N LYS A 466 10.27 -28.49 22.56
CA LYS A 466 10.26 -29.85 23.10
C LYS A 466 9.28 -29.99 24.27
N ARG A 467 9.23 -29.01 25.18
CA ARG A 467 8.29 -28.99 26.31
C ARG A 467 6.85 -28.84 25.83
N ASP A 468 6.60 -27.90 24.92
CA ASP A 468 5.27 -27.62 24.39
C ASP A 468 4.73 -28.85 23.62
N LYS A 469 5.61 -29.56 22.88
CA LYS A 469 5.28 -30.84 22.22
C LYS A 469 4.90 -31.92 23.24
N ALA A 470 5.72 -32.14 24.26
CA ALA A 470 5.43 -33.12 25.31
C ALA A 470 4.14 -32.79 26.09
N GLN A 471 3.85 -31.50 26.30
CA GLN A 471 2.62 -31.04 26.94
C GLN A 471 1.39 -31.30 26.05
N ARG A 472 1.47 -31.00 24.75
CA ARG A 472 0.38 -31.32 23.80
C ARG A 472 0.08 -32.81 23.75
N GLU A 473 1.13 -33.65 23.71
CA GLU A 473 1.00 -35.10 23.77
C GLU A 473 0.31 -35.56 25.06
N ALA A 474 0.67 -34.99 26.21
CA ALA A 474 0.05 -35.31 27.50
C ALA A 474 -1.40 -34.83 27.62
N GLU A 475 -1.74 -33.70 26.99
CA GLU A 475 -3.09 -33.13 26.97
C GLU A 475 -3.99 -33.75 25.87
N GLY A 476 -3.46 -34.67 25.06
CA GLY A 476 -4.20 -35.30 23.96
C GLY A 476 -4.50 -34.35 22.81
N VAL A 477 -3.78 -33.23 22.71
CA VAL A 477 -3.90 -32.27 21.59
C VAL A 477 -3.16 -32.85 20.39
N ALA A 478 -3.90 -33.13 19.32
CA ALA A 478 -3.33 -33.66 18.09
C ALA A 478 -2.13 -32.80 17.63
N PRO A 479 -1.06 -33.43 17.11
CA PRO A 479 0.01 -32.68 16.46
C PRO A 479 -0.59 -31.80 15.38
N VAL A 480 -0.12 -30.55 15.26
CA VAL A 480 -0.39 -29.78 14.05
C VAL A 480 0.35 -30.53 12.95
N GLU A 481 -0.39 -31.26 12.11
CA GLU A 481 0.20 -31.90 10.94
C GLU A 481 0.87 -30.81 10.13
N ARG A 482 2.17 -31.01 9.86
CA ARG A 482 2.90 -30.15 8.94
C ARG A 482 2.22 -30.39 7.60
N ALA A 483 1.54 -29.37 7.06
CA ALA A 483 0.98 -29.44 5.73
C ALA A 483 2.07 -30.05 4.80
N PRO A 484 1.79 -31.11 4.03
CA PRO A 484 2.76 -31.72 3.13
C PRO A 484 3.49 -30.62 2.36
N SER A 485 4.78 -30.81 2.10
CA SER A 485 5.70 -29.84 1.51
C SER A 485 5.42 -29.49 0.03
N GLY A 486 4.14 -29.36 -0.31
CA GLY A 486 3.56 -28.79 -1.52
C GLY A 486 2.20 -28.11 -1.26
N GLN A 487 1.77 -27.97 0.00
CA GLN A 487 0.61 -27.19 0.41
C GLN A 487 1.08 -25.85 0.97
N THR A 488 0.76 -24.77 0.26
CA THR A 488 0.62 -23.44 0.84
C THR A 488 -0.31 -23.55 2.06
N MET A 489 0.12 -22.99 3.20
CA MET A 489 -0.66 -23.02 4.44
C MET A 489 -2.05 -22.42 4.20
N PRO A 490 -3.16 -23.06 4.63
CA PRO A 490 -4.47 -22.44 4.62
C PRO A 490 -4.51 -21.40 5.73
N GLY A 491 -4.71 -20.14 5.36
CA GLY A 491 -4.72 -19.01 6.29
C GLY A 491 -3.71 -17.93 5.96
N ASP A 492 -3.53 -17.62 4.68
CA ASP A 492 -3.26 -16.25 4.30
C ASP A 492 -4.54 -15.45 4.63
N LEU A 493 -4.57 -14.75 5.77
CA LEU A 493 -5.53 -13.64 5.98
C LEU A 493 -5.21 -12.44 5.07
N ASN A 494 -4.31 -12.66 4.12
CA ASN A 494 -4.12 -11.84 2.95
C ASN A 494 -4.53 -12.54 1.64
N ASP A 495 -5.07 -13.76 1.58
CA ASP A 495 -5.37 -14.42 0.28
C ASP A 495 -6.63 -13.91 -0.42
N GLU A 496 -7.55 -13.27 0.30
CA GLU A 496 -8.55 -12.41 -0.34
C GLU A 496 -7.94 -11.11 -0.89
N SER A 497 -6.68 -10.82 -0.56
CA SER A 497 -5.94 -9.63 -0.97
C SER A 497 -4.69 -9.92 -1.81
N SER A 498 -4.13 -11.13 -1.89
CA SER A 498 -3.01 -11.49 -2.77
C SER A 498 -3.51 -11.89 -4.13
N GLU A 499 -4.64 -12.60 -4.27
CA GLU A 499 -5.30 -12.71 -5.56
C GLU A 499 -5.80 -11.33 -6.00
N ALA A 500 -6.43 -10.55 -5.12
CA ALA A 500 -6.88 -9.21 -5.48
C ALA A 500 -5.75 -8.18 -5.69
N ASN A 501 -4.52 -8.40 -5.19
CA ASN A 501 -3.39 -7.47 -5.34
C ASN A 501 -2.33 -7.95 -6.34
N SER A 502 -2.24 -9.26 -6.64
CA SER A 502 -1.56 -9.77 -7.83
C SER A 502 -2.42 -9.56 -9.07
N GLU A 503 -3.74 -9.76 -9.00
CA GLU A 503 -4.66 -9.35 -10.07
C GLU A 503 -4.69 -7.82 -10.20
N ARG A 504 -4.58 -7.03 -9.11
CA ARG A 504 -4.41 -5.57 -9.26
C ARG A 504 -3.03 -5.16 -9.76
N GLN A 505 -1.92 -5.77 -9.34
CA GLN A 505 -0.59 -5.37 -9.82
C GLN A 505 -0.29 -5.90 -11.23
N GLU A 506 -0.85 -7.04 -11.64
CA GLU A 506 -0.90 -7.45 -13.04
C GLU A 506 -1.91 -6.61 -13.83
N ALA A 507 -3.06 -6.22 -13.29
CA ALA A 507 -4.00 -5.30 -13.96
C ALA A 507 -3.53 -3.83 -14.01
N ILE A 508 -2.56 -3.43 -13.19
CA ILE A 508 -1.96 -2.09 -13.20
C ILE A 508 -0.68 -2.05 -14.06
N SER A 509 0.03 -3.17 -14.22
CA SER A 509 1.25 -3.27 -15.05
C SER A 509 1.02 -3.85 -16.45
N GLN A 510 -0.15 -4.45 -16.70
CA GLN A 510 -0.64 -4.77 -18.03
C GLN A 510 -1.73 -3.77 -18.43
N PRO A 511 -1.86 -3.37 -19.71
CA PRO A 511 -2.99 -2.56 -20.13
C PRO A 511 -4.29 -3.28 -19.76
N LEU A 512 -5.26 -2.58 -19.17
CA LEU A 512 -6.58 -3.10 -18.79
C LEU A 512 -7.17 -3.98 -19.91
N ARG A 513 -7.02 -5.31 -19.80
CA ARG A 513 -7.65 -6.26 -20.72
C ARG A 513 -9.07 -6.54 -20.25
N TYR A 514 -9.97 -5.59 -20.51
CA TYR A 514 -11.37 -5.96 -20.71
C TYR A 514 -11.42 -6.84 -21.96
N TYR A 515 -12.05 -8.02 -21.87
CA TYR A 515 -12.30 -8.86 -23.04
C TYR A 515 -13.28 -8.11 -23.93
N ARG A 516 -12.89 -7.91 -25.19
CA ARG A 516 -13.69 -7.20 -26.19
C ARG A 516 -14.19 -8.20 -27.20
N THR A 517 -15.40 -7.98 -27.67
CA THR A 517 -15.95 -8.72 -28.79
C THR A 517 -15.67 -7.97 -30.09
N THR A 518 -15.60 -8.70 -31.20
CA THR A 518 -15.46 -8.11 -32.53
C THR A 518 -16.58 -7.08 -32.76
N PRO A 519 -16.27 -5.88 -33.28
CA PRO A 519 -17.28 -4.85 -33.48
C PRO A 519 -18.30 -5.31 -34.51
N THR A 520 -19.57 -5.15 -34.18
CA THR A 520 -20.68 -5.56 -35.04
C THR A 520 -21.11 -4.47 -36.00
N LYS A 521 -21.25 -4.82 -37.28
CA LYS A 521 -21.84 -3.94 -38.29
C LYS A 521 -23.35 -3.82 -38.09
N ALA A 522 -23.89 -2.61 -38.21
CA ALA A 522 -25.33 -2.42 -38.36
C ALA A 522 -25.74 -2.90 -39.77
N ALA A 523 -26.72 -3.81 -39.84
CA ALA A 523 -27.14 -4.41 -41.11
C ALA A 523 -28.06 -3.52 -41.97
N GLU A 524 -28.52 -2.37 -41.48
CA GLU A 524 -29.39 -1.43 -42.20
C GLU A 524 -29.38 -0.06 -41.51
N LYS A 525 -29.80 1.02 -42.21
CA LYS A 525 -29.78 2.40 -41.71
C LYS A 525 -30.49 2.51 -40.35
N LEU A 526 -29.75 2.80 -39.28
CA LEU A 526 -30.27 2.84 -37.92
C LEU A 526 -31.29 3.98 -37.75
N PRO A 527 -32.50 3.73 -37.23
CA PRO A 527 -33.45 4.80 -36.95
C PRO A 527 -32.95 5.68 -35.80
N VAL A 528 -32.71 6.96 -36.07
CA VAL A 528 -32.28 7.95 -35.08
C VAL A 528 -33.39 8.96 -34.83
N ASP A 529 -33.79 9.11 -33.58
CA ASP A 529 -34.65 10.21 -33.13
C ASP A 529 -33.85 11.15 -32.24
N ARG A 530 -33.46 12.30 -32.81
CA ARG A 530 -32.55 13.29 -32.20
C ARG A 530 -33.13 14.01 -30.97
N LYS A 531 -34.46 13.98 -30.75
CA LYS A 531 -35.11 14.66 -29.60
C LYS A 531 -35.84 13.69 -28.68
N GLY A 532 -35.99 12.44 -29.08
CA GLY A 532 -36.60 11.39 -28.29
C GLY A 532 -35.65 10.72 -27.29
N GLY A 533 -36.01 9.49 -26.93
CA GLY A 533 -35.31 8.66 -25.96
C GLY A 533 -35.64 8.94 -24.49
N LYS A 534 -35.34 7.99 -23.60
CA LYS A 534 -35.69 8.04 -22.16
C LYS A 534 -35.11 9.25 -21.41
N PHE A 535 -34.06 9.87 -21.95
CA PHE A 535 -33.43 11.06 -21.38
C PHE A 535 -33.74 12.37 -22.15
N GLY A 536 -34.53 12.30 -23.24
CA GLY A 536 -34.89 13.45 -24.09
C GLY A 536 -33.69 14.09 -24.79
N ALA A 537 -32.67 13.30 -25.12
CA ALA A 537 -31.39 13.76 -25.69
C ALA A 537 -30.90 12.88 -26.85
N GLY A 538 -31.81 12.14 -27.49
CA GLY A 538 -31.48 11.28 -28.63
C GLY A 538 -31.65 9.79 -28.34
N VAL A 539 -32.15 9.03 -29.31
CA VAL A 539 -32.15 7.55 -29.29
C VAL A 539 -31.74 7.00 -30.65
N ILE A 540 -30.86 6.01 -30.62
CA ILE A 540 -30.45 5.19 -31.78
C ILE A 540 -31.06 3.81 -31.59
N ARG A 541 -31.97 3.41 -32.48
CA ARG A 541 -32.71 2.14 -32.33
C ARG A 541 -32.03 0.98 -33.04
N ASN A 542 -32.19 -0.23 -32.51
CA ASN A 542 -31.66 -1.47 -33.07
C ASN A 542 -30.13 -1.48 -33.29
N ALA A 543 -29.37 -0.85 -32.40
CA ALA A 543 -27.91 -0.85 -32.49
C ALA A 543 -27.35 -2.23 -32.10
N SER A 544 -26.53 -2.83 -32.96
CA SER A 544 -25.93 -4.15 -32.74
C SER A 544 -24.81 -4.08 -31.69
N LEU A 545 -25.04 -4.65 -30.52
CA LEU A 545 -24.10 -4.69 -29.40
C LEU A 545 -23.04 -5.78 -29.58
N LEU A 546 -23.43 -6.92 -30.18
CA LEU A 546 -22.62 -8.13 -30.32
C LEU A 546 -23.20 -9.07 -31.39
N THR A 547 -22.36 -9.90 -32.02
CA THR A 547 -22.76 -11.01 -32.89
C THR A 547 -21.95 -12.26 -32.57
N VAL A 548 -22.58 -13.42 -32.78
CA VAL A 548 -21.94 -14.74 -32.72
C VAL A 548 -20.70 -14.80 -33.61
N GLY A 549 -19.59 -15.29 -33.08
CA GLY A 549 -18.33 -15.43 -33.81
C GLY A 549 -17.09 -15.37 -32.91
N GLU A 550 -15.92 -15.27 -33.55
CA GLU A 550 -14.65 -15.16 -32.84
C GLU A 550 -14.52 -13.79 -32.14
N ALA A 551 -14.06 -13.79 -30.90
CA ALA A 551 -13.56 -12.61 -30.22
C ALA A 551 -12.13 -12.31 -30.71
N LEU A 552 -12.00 -11.49 -31.75
CA LEU A 552 -10.73 -11.20 -32.42
C LEU A 552 -9.65 -10.71 -31.45
N GLY A 553 -8.51 -11.41 -31.44
CA GLY A 553 -7.37 -11.11 -30.56
C GLY A 553 -7.46 -11.71 -29.15
N HIS A 554 -8.52 -12.48 -28.86
CA HIS A 554 -8.73 -13.13 -27.57
C HIS A 554 -8.75 -14.67 -27.63
N TYR A 555 -8.64 -15.28 -28.82
CA TYR A 555 -8.63 -16.75 -29.04
C TYR A 555 -9.82 -17.48 -28.38
N GLU A 556 -11.01 -16.87 -28.48
CA GLU A 556 -12.22 -17.26 -27.75
C GLU A 556 -13.45 -17.17 -28.66
N TRP A 557 -14.44 -18.03 -28.42
CA TRP A 557 -15.65 -18.12 -29.24
C TRP A 557 -16.88 -17.57 -28.50
N VAL A 558 -17.64 -16.71 -29.17
CA VAL A 558 -18.92 -16.18 -28.72
C VAL A 558 -20.03 -16.92 -29.48
N ASP A 559 -20.82 -17.71 -28.76
CA ASP A 559 -21.91 -18.50 -29.34
C ASP A 559 -23.28 -17.82 -29.17
N ALA A 560 -24.31 -18.48 -29.71
CA ALA A 560 -25.69 -18.03 -29.63
C ALA A 560 -26.18 -17.86 -28.19
N GLU A 561 -25.82 -18.79 -27.30
CA GLU A 561 -26.21 -18.77 -25.89
C GLU A 561 -25.61 -17.55 -25.16
N PHE A 562 -24.34 -17.25 -25.41
CA PHE A 562 -23.70 -16.05 -24.86
C PHE A 562 -24.38 -14.78 -25.39
N THR A 563 -24.68 -14.73 -26.68
CA THR A 563 -25.29 -13.56 -27.32
C THR A 563 -26.73 -13.32 -26.83
N GLU A 564 -27.51 -14.40 -26.64
CA GLU A 564 -28.83 -14.34 -26.03
C GLU A 564 -28.76 -13.91 -24.55
N SER A 565 -27.76 -14.42 -23.81
CA SER A 565 -27.50 -14.03 -22.42
C SER A 565 -27.18 -12.54 -22.29
N VAL A 566 -26.47 -11.94 -23.24
CA VAL A 566 -26.22 -10.49 -23.27
C VAL A 566 -27.52 -9.71 -23.42
N ALA A 567 -28.40 -10.10 -24.35
CA ALA A 567 -29.70 -9.43 -24.53
C ALA A 567 -30.59 -9.56 -23.28
N ALA A 568 -30.65 -10.76 -22.69
CA ALA A 568 -31.36 -11.01 -21.44
C ALA A 568 -30.81 -10.18 -20.28
N TYR A 569 -29.48 -10.06 -20.17
CA TYR A 569 -28.82 -9.28 -19.13
C TYR A 569 -29.15 -7.78 -19.26
N VAL A 570 -29.09 -7.21 -20.46
CA VAL A 570 -29.43 -5.80 -20.70
C VAL A 570 -30.87 -5.51 -20.26
N ASN A 571 -31.81 -6.40 -20.56
CA ASN A 571 -33.22 -6.27 -20.17
C ASN A 571 -33.46 -6.47 -18.67
N GLY A 572 -32.63 -7.29 -18.00
CA GLY A 572 -32.66 -7.48 -16.55
C GLY A 572 -32.17 -6.25 -15.76
N LEU A 573 -31.47 -5.31 -16.41
CA LEU A 573 -31.00 -4.09 -15.76
C LEU A 573 -32.12 -3.03 -15.72
N ASN A 574 -32.68 -2.78 -14.54
CA ASN A 574 -33.69 -1.72 -14.30
C ASN A 574 -33.30 -0.32 -14.84
N LYS A 575 -31.99 -0.05 -14.94
CA LYS A 575 -31.45 1.23 -15.43
C LYS A 575 -30.91 1.16 -16.85
N GLY A 576 -30.95 0.02 -17.54
CA GLY A 576 -30.29 -0.22 -18.83
C GLY A 576 -28.77 -0.35 -18.73
N ALA A 577 -28.15 -1.01 -19.71
CA ALA A 577 -26.71 -1.23 -19.76
C ALA A 577 -25.96 0.08 -20.08
N LYS A 578 -24.81 0.30 -19.45
CA LYS A 578 -24.04 1.55 -19.62
C LYS A 578 -23.40 1.62 -21.01
N VAL A 579 -23.54 2.75 -21.70
CA VAL A 579 -22.89 3.01 -23.00
C VAL A 579 -21.86 4.13 -22.88
N ARG A 580 -20.66 3.99 -23.46
CA ARG A 580 -19.59 5.00 -23.40
C ARG A 580 -19.01 5.34 -24.77
N PHE A 581 -18.38 6.51 -24.85
CA PHE A 581 -17.58 6.95 -25.98
C PHE A 581 -16.13 6.47 -25.78
N THR A 582 -15.76 5.37 -26.45
CA THR A 582 -14.46 4.71 -26.36
C THR A 582 -14.04 4.21 -24.96
N HIS A 583 -13.09 3.28 -24.92
CA HIS A 583 -12.57 2.72 -23.66
C HIS A 583 -11.57 3.68 -22.99
N PRO A 584 -11.46 3.68 -21.64
CA PRO A 584 -10.38 4.39 -20.97
C PRO A 584 -9.03 3.71 -21.26
N SER A 585 -8.16 4.33 -22.05
CA SER A 585 -6.75 3.94 -22.15
C SER A 585 -5.87 4.77 -21.21
N LEU A 586 -4.70 4.21 -20.87
CA LEU A 586 -3.73 4.68 -19.88
C LEU A 586 -3.00 5.99 -20.28
N SER A 587 -3.72 7.06 -20.63
CA SER A 587 -3.29 8.46 -20.43
C SER A 587 -4.37 9.43 -20.90
N GLY A 588 -4.77 10.37 -20.03
CA GLY A 588 -5.61 11.52 -20.38
C GLY A 588 -6.59 11.90 -19.27
N ASP A 589 -7.65 11.11 -19.12
CA ASP A 589 -8.79 11.46 -18.25
C ASP A 589 -9.47 10.26 -17.57
N GLY A 590 -9.04 9.02 -17.84
CA GLY A 590 -9.37 7.81 -17.04
C GLY A 590 -10.86 7.43 -16.92
N LEU A 591 -11.76 8.22 -17.51
CA LEU A 591 -13.21 8.03 -17.50
C LEU A 591 -13.67 7.94 -18.95
N GLY A 592 -13.77 6.71 -19.48
CA GLY A 592 -14.49 6.46 -20.73
C GLY A 592 -15.85 7.16 -20.67
N ARG A 593 -16.03 8.18 -21.51
CA ARG A 593 -17.01 9.24 -21.28
C ARG A 593 -18.42 8.68 -21.42
N PHE A 594 -19.23 8.84 -20.38
CA PHE A 594 -20.58 8.31 -20.34
C PHE A 594 -21.45 8.93 -21.43
N MET A 595 -21.94 8.09 -22.35
CA MET A 595 -22.67 8.51 -23.53
C MET A 595 -24.18 8.33 -23.34
N GLY A 596 -24.59 7.26 -22.67
CA GLY A 596 -26.00 6.92 -22.52
C GLY A 596 -26.20 5.52 -21.96
N ARG A 597 -27.37 4.94 -22.23
CA ARG A 597 -27.68 3.57 -21.81
C ARG A 597 -28.47 2.80 -22.86
N ALA A 598 -28.18 1.52 -23.00
CA ALA A 598 -28.88 0.59 -23.87
C ALA A 598 -30.05 -0.07 -23.13
N PHE A 599 -31.19 -0.16 -23.80
CA PHE A 599 -32.44 -0.75 -23.32
C PHE A 599 -33.08 -1.59 -24.42
N ASP A 600 -34.10 -2.37 -24.05
CA ASP A 600 -34.98 -3.08 -25.00
C ASP A 600 -34.19 -3.99 -25.95
N ALA A 601 -33.23 -4.73 -25.39
CA ALA A 601 -32.33 -5.58 -26.15
C ALA A 601 -33.04 -6.85 -26.66
N GLN A 602 -32.72 -7.29 -27.87
CA GLN A 602 -33.29 -8.46 -28.51
C GLN A 602 -32.21 -9.28 -29.18
N TYR A 603 -32.30 -10.60 -29.05
CA TYR A 603 -31.49 -11.53 -29.83
C TYR A 603 -32.21 -11.85 -31.15
N ILE A 604 -31.52 -11.66 -32.27
CA ILE A 604 -32.02 -11.97 -33.61
C ILE A 604 -31.36 -13.28 -34.07
N ALA A 605 -32.14 -14.37 -34.05
CA ALA A 605 -31.63 -15.70 -34.33
C ALA A 605 -31.15 -15.89 -35.78
N GLU A 606 -31.77 -15.19 -36.74
CA GLU A 606 -31.41 -15.28 -38.17
C GLU A 606 -30.03 -14.71 -38.47
N THR A 607 -29.59 -13.72 -37.68
CA THR A 607 -28.32 -13.00 -37.89
C THR A 607 -27.31 -13.22 -36.76
N GLY A 608 -27.71 -13.92 -35.69
CA GLY A 608 -26.87 -14.19 -34.52
C GLY A 608 -26.49 -12.92 -33.75
N GLN A 609 -27.30 -11.85 -33.79
CA GLN A 609 -26.95 -10.56 -33.20
C GLN A 609 -27.77 -10.25 -31.95
N ALA A 610 -27.15 -9.59 -30.96
CA ALA A 610 -27.86 -8.90 -29.88
C ALA A 610 -27.95 -7.40 -30.21
N VAL A 611 -29.16 -6.92 -30.50
CA VAL A 611 -29.43 -5.50 -30.80
C VAL A 611 -30.11 -4.81 -29.63
N ALA A 612 -29.93 -3.50 -29.45
CA ALA A 612 -30.60 -2.73 -28.39
C ALA A 612 -30.82 -1.26 -28.78
N ASP A 613 -31.74 -0.59 -28.10
CA ASP A 613 -32.00 0.84 -28.25
C ASP A 613 -31.08 1.66 -27.33
N ILE A 614 -30.24 2.51 -27.91
CA ILE A 614 -29.28 3.34 -27.18
C ILE A 614 -29.89 4.71 -26.93
N HIS A 615 -30.19 5.00 -25.67
CA HIS A 615 -30.70 6.28 -25.22
C HIS A 615 -29.55 7.16 -24.73
N LEU A 616 -29.28 8.26 -25.43
CA LEU A 616 -28.19 9.19 -25.13
C LEU A 616 -28.54 10.07 -23.93
N ALA A 617 -27.55 10.33 -23.08
CA ALA A 617 -27.71 11.21 -21.92
C ALA A 617 -27.50 12.68 -22.32
N LYS A 618 -28.17 13.62 -21.64
CA LYS A 618 -27.98 15.07 -21.89
C LYS A 618 -26.51 15.50 -21.79
N SER A 619 -25.76 14.90 -20.87
CA SER A 619 -24.33 15.17 -20.67
C SER A 619 -23.46 14.79 -21.88
N SER A 620 -23.94 13.94 -22.79
CA SER A 620 -23.19 13.59 -24.00
C SER A 620 -23.04 14.76 -24.99
N HIS A 621 -23.88 15.78 -24.88
CA HIS A 621 -23.81 16.98 -25.72
C HIS A 621 -22.89 18.07 -25.17
N GLU A 622 -22.48 17.96 -23.89
CA GLU A 622 -21.72 18.98 -23.17
C GLU A 622 -20.40 18.41 -22.65
N THR A 623 -19.62 17.76 -23.53
CA THR A 623 -18.33 17.16 -23.13
C THR A 623 -17.14 18.10 -23.38
N PRO A 624 -16.00 17.92 -22.68
CA PRO A 624 -14.82 18.78 -22.83
C PRO A 624 -14.28 18.86 -24.27
N ASP A 625 -14.47 17.80 -25.07
CA ASP A 625 -13.99 17.75 -26.47
C ASP A 625 -15.13 17.98 -27.49
N GLY A 626 -16.27 18.53 -27.04
CA GLY A 626 -17.39 18.92 -27.89
C GLY A 626 -18.66 18.08 -27.71
N ASP A 627 -19.57 18.22 -28.67
CA ASP A 627 -20.87 17.55 -28.67
C ASP A 627 -20.76 16.15 -29.26
N LEU A 628 -20.41 15.18 -28.39
CA LEU A 628 -20.22 13.78 -28.79
C LEU A 628 -21.55 13.08 -29.07
N GLY A 629 -22.63 13.46 -28.36
CA GLY A 629 -23.96 12.91 -28.58
C GLY A 629 -24.47 13.21 -30.00
N LYS A 630 -24.27 14.45 -30.48
CA LYS A 630 -24.56 14.82 -31.86
C LYS A 630 -23.69 14.05 -32.85
N TYR A 631 -22.39 13.96 -32.58
CA TYR A 631 -21.45 13.27 -33.47
C TYR A 631 -21.82 11.80 -33.71
N VAL A 632 -22.15 11.05 -32.65
CA VAL A 632 -22.52 9.63 -32.76
C VAL A 632 -23.86 9.45 -33.49
N MET A 633 -24.81 10.37 -33.31
CA MET A 633 -26.08 10.36 -34.07
C MET A 633 -25.88 10.70 -35.55
N ASP A 634 -25.04 11.68 -35.86
CA ASP A 634 -24.67 12.02 -37.24
C ASP A 634 -24.00 10.81 -37.90
N LEU A 635 -23.06 10.14 -37.22
CA LEU A 635 -22.39 8.92 -37.71
C LEU A 635 -23.38 7.78 -37.99
N ALA A 636 -24.33 7.53 -37.08
CA ALA A 636 -25.34 6.49 -37.26
C ALA A 636 -26.31 6.76 -38.44
N GLU A 637 -26.50 8.03 -38.83
CA GLU A 637 -27.35 8.43 -39.96
C GLU A 637 -26.59 8.51 -41.30
N GLU A 638 -25.33 8.97 -41.27
CA GLU A 638 -24.50 9.28 -42.44
C GLU A 638 -23.68 8.07 -42.91
N ASP A 639 -23.09 7.31 -41.98
CA ASP A 639 -22.27 6.13 -42.28
C ASP A 639 -22.51 5.00 -41.25
N PRO A 640 -23.64 4.26 -41.37
CA PRO A 640 -23.97 3.17 -40.47
C PRO A 640 -22.97 2.00 -40.48
N GLU A 641 -22.14 1.89 -41.53
CA GLU A 641 -21.12 0.83 -41.62
C GLU A 641 -19.92 1.13 -40.71
N ALA A 642 -19.60 2.41 -40.52
CA ALA A 642 -18.59 2.89 -39.56
C ALA A 642 -19.11 2.99 -38.11
N PHE A 643 -20.41 2.75 -37.90
CA PHE A 643 -21.00 2.71 -36.58
C PHE A 643 -20.84 1.32 -35.97
N ALA A 644 -19.89 1.18 -35.05
CA ALA A 644 -19.60 -0.09 -34.42
C ALA A 644 -19.57 0.01 -32.89
N ILE A 645 -20.06 -1.04 -32.23
CA ILE A 645 -20.12 -1.16 -30.77
C ILE A 645 -19.43 -2.45 -30.36
N SER A 646 -18.63 -2.38 -29.30
CA SER A 646 -18.03 -3.54 -28.65
C SER A 646 -18.44 -3.57 -27.18
N ILE A 647 -18.70 -4.76 -26.65
CA ILE A 647 -19.02 -4.93 -25.25
C ILE A 647 -17.78 -5.21 -24.40
N ALA A 648 -17.80 -4.73 -23.17
CA ALA A 648 -16.89 -5.10 -22.11
C ALA A 648 -17.66 -5.90 -21.06
N PHE A 649 -17.16 -7.09 -20.70
CA PHE A 649 -17.89 -8.03 -19.84
C PHE A 649 -16.95 -8.83 -18.92
N GLU A 650 -17.54 -9.44 -17.89
CA GLU A 650 -16.91 -10.42 -17.00
C GLU A 650 -17.33 -11.84 -17.39
N ARG A 651 -16.40 -12.77 -17.26
CA ARG A 651 -16.56 -14.18 -17.64
C ARG A 651 -17.03 -15.05 -16.50
N ASP A 652 -17.89 -16.02 -16.79
CA ASP A 652 -18.25 -17.09 -15.86
C ASP A 652 -17.37 -18.31 -16.08
N ARG A 653 -16.22 -18.33 -15.41
CA ARG A 653 -15.25 -19.44 -15.46
C ARG A 653 -15.82 -20.78 -14.97
N LYS A 654 -16.91 -20.79 -14.21
CA LYS A 654 -17.54 -22.03 -13.77
C LYS A 654 -18.41 -22.60 -14.89
N ALA A 655 -19.24 -21.76 -15.50
CA ALA A 655 -20.06 -22.15 -16.66
C ALA A 655 -19.20 -22.54 -17.87
N GLU A 656 -18.09 -21.83 -18.12
CA GLU A 656 -17.14 -22.18 -19.19
C GLU A 656 -16.49 -23.56 -18.99
N ARG A 657 -16.14 -23.91 -17.74
CA ARG A 657 -15.57 -25.22 -17.42
C ARG A 657 -16.58 -26.35 -17.59
N VAL A 658 -17.81 -26.15 -17.10
CA VAL A 658 -18.89 -27.13 -17.29
C VAL A 658 -19.16 -27.33 -18.78
N PHE A 659 -19.24 -26.24 -19.55
CA PHE A 659 -19.43 -26.33 -21.00
C PHE A 659 -18.28 -27.06 -21.70
N ALA A 660 -17.03 -26.79 -21.30
CA ALA A 660 -15.86 -27.48 -21.84
C ALA A 660 -15.88 -28.97 -21.49
N GLU A 661 -16.20 -29.34 -20.25
CA GLU A 661 -16.32 -30.73 -19.79
C GLU A 661 -17.43 -31.49 -20.54
N GLU A 662 -18.58 -30.86 -20.78
CA GLU A 662 -19.69 -31.46 -21.54
C GLU A 662 -19.38 -31.70 -23.02
N HIS A 663 -18.39 -30.99 -23.57
CA HIS A 663 -17.99 -31.06 -24.98
C HIS A 663 -16.54 -31.55 -25.15
N THR A 664 -15.99 -32.23 -24.14
CA THR A 664 -14.70 -32.91 -24.21
C THR A 664 -14.92 -34.42 -24.25
N GLU A 665 -14.47 -35.07 -25.32
CA GLU A 665 -14.42 -36.53 -25.43
C GLU A 665 -12.96 -36.96 -25.61
N GLU A 666 -12.54 -38.06 -24.96
CA GLU A 666 -11.17 -38.59 -25.02
C GLU A 666 -10.06 -37.54 -24.73
N ASP A 667 -10.31 -36.62 -23.79
CA ASP A 667 -9.42 -35.51 -23.37
C ASP A 667 -9.18 -34.42 -24.45
N GLU A 668 -9.96 -34.40 -25.54
CA GLU A 668 -9.93 -33.33 -26.54
C GLU A 668 -11.27 -32.56 -26.56
N PHE A 669 -11.22 -31.26 -26.26
CA PHE A 669 -12.37 -30.37 -26.40
C PHE A 669 -12.73 -30.21 -27.88
N ALA A 670 -14.00 -30.36 -28.24
CA ALA A 670 -14.51 -30.08 -29.57
C ALA A 670 -15.71 -29.14 -29.49
N SER A 671 -15.57 -27.95 -30.06
CA SER A 671 -16.64 -26.97 -30.13
C SER A 671 -17.85 -27.54 -30.89
N PRO A 672 -19.08 -27.43 -30.33
CA PRO A 672 -20.30 -27.87 -31.01
C PRO A 672 -20.72 -26.92 -32.15
N ASP A 673 -20.15 -25.73 -32.25
CA ASP A 673 -20.45 -24.76 -33.30
C ASP A 673 -19.58 -25.01 -34.53
N GLU A 674 -20.19 -25.46 -35.64
CA GLU A 674 -19.48 -25.70 -36.91
C GLU A 674 -18.75 -24.46 -37.46
N ALA A 675 -19.19 -23.25 -37.06
CA ALA A 675 -18.56 -21.99 -37.44
C ALA A 675 -17.24 -21.69 -36.67
N ASN A 676 -16.98 -22.39 -35.57
CA ASN A 676 -15.76 -22.26 -34.77
C ASN A 676 -14.63 -23.14 -35.35
N ALA A 677 -14.20 -22.81 -36.57
CA ALA A 677 -13.21 -23.61 -37.31
C ALA A 677 -11.84 -23.76 -36.61
N ASN A 678 -11.53 -22.87 -35.65
CA ASN A 678 -10.28 -22.88 -34.88
C ASN A 678 -10.43 -23.57 -33.51
N ASN A 679 -11.60 -24.13 -33.22
CA ASN A 679 -11.90 -24.86 -31.99
C ASN A 679 -11.62 -24.05 -30.72
N TYR A 680 -11.96 -22.76 -30.73
CA TYR A 680 -11.74 -21.88 -29.59
C TYR A 680 -12.69 -22.20 -28.43
N PRO A 681 -12.25 -22.04 -27.17
CA PRO A 681 -13.12 -22.22 -26.01
C PRO A 681 -14.28 -21.22 -26.03
N HIS A 682 -15.48 -21.71 -25.72
CA HIS A 682 -16.68 -20.88 -25.64
C HIS A 682 -16.68 -20.05 -24.36
N VAL A 683 -17.09 -18.79 -24.49
CA VAL A 683 -17.13 -17.85 -23.37
C VAL A 683 -18.54 -17.81 -22.76
N ARG A 684 -18.65 -17.59 -21.44
CA ARG A 684 -19.94 -17.43 -20.75
C ARG A 684 -20.02 -16.12 -19.99
N LEU A 685 -21.18 -15.46 -20.07
CA LEU A 685 -21.40 -14.13 -19.50
C LEU A 685 -21.69 -14.24 -18.00
N LYS A 686 -20.85 -13.61 -17.17
CA LYS A 686 -21.13 -13.39 -15.74
C LYS A 686 -21.81 -12.04 -15.50
N ALA A 687 -21.27 -10.99 -16.12
CA ALA A 687 -21.81 -9.64 -16.01
C ALA A 687 -21.40 -8.76 -17.21
N LEU A 688 -22.30 -7.87 -17.65
CA LEU A 688 -21.99 -6.85 -18.65
C LEU A 688 -21.54 -5.55 -17.98
N ILE A 689 -20.35 -5.06 -18.31
CA ILE A 689 -19.77 -3.85 -17.71
C ILE A 689 -20.23 -2.60 -18.46
N ALA A 690 -20.05 -2.58 -19.79
CA ALA A 690 -20.46 -1.49 -20.67
C ALA A 690 -20.47 -1.92 -22.14
N ALA A 691 -21.12 -1.12 -22.99
CA ALA A 691 -21.00 -1.17 -24.45
C ALA A 691 -20.36 0.14 -24.95
N ASP A 692 -19.33 0.05 -25.79
CA ASP A 692 -18.50 1.19 -26.15
C ASP A 692 -18.47 1.39 -27.67
N PHE A 693 -18.61 2.64 -28.11
CA PHE A 693 -18.44 3.02 -29.52
C PHE A 693 -16.97 2.88 -29.92
N VAL A 694 -16.72 2.31 -31.12
CA VAL A 694 -15.36 2.04 -31.63
C VAL A 694 -15.20 2.47 -33.09
N ASP A 695 -13.97 2.87 -33.44
CA ASP A 695 -13.62 3.54 -34.69
C ASP A 695 -13.77 2.71 -35.98
N GLU A 696 -13.58 1.38 -35.89
CA GLU A 696 -13.90 0.32 -36.88
C GLU A 696 -13.03 -0.95 -36.65
N PRO A 697 -13.38 -2.12 -37.21
CA PRO A 697 -12.77 -3.41 -36.91
C PRO A 697 -11.31 -3.49 -37.38
N ALA A 698 -10.45 -4.02 -36.51
CA ALA A 698 -9.04 -4.35 -36.70
C ALA A 698 -8.56 -4.45 -38.18
N ALA A 699 -8.08 -3.34 -38.75
CA ALA A 699 -6.97 -3.24 -39.73
C ALA A 699 -6.98 -1.89 -40.47
N ASN A 700 -6.49 -0.81 -39.84
CA ASN A 700 -5.85 0.29 -40.57
C ASN A 700 -4.93 1.08 -39.62
N PRO A 701 -3.62 1.23 -39.88
CA PRO A 701 -2.68 1.92 -38.99
C PRO A 701 -2.79 3.45 -39.14
N GLY A 702 -3.99 4.00 -38.95
CA GLY A 702 -4.29 5.44 -39.12
C GLY A 702 -5.75 5.81 -38.83
N GLY A 703 -6.39 5.18 -37.84
CA GLY A 703 -7.80 5.42 -37.48
C GLY A 703 -8.08 6.85 -36.99
N LEU A 704 -9.28 7.34 -37.31
CA LEU A 704 -9.71 8.74 -37.24
C LEU A 704 -9.73 9.38 -35.84
N PHE A 705 -9.57 8.60 -34.75
CA PHE A 705 -9.66 9.10 -33.37
C PHE A 705 -8.38 8.92 -32.52
N HIS A 706 -7.22 8.75 -33.16
CA HIS A 706 -5.92 8.75 -32.47
C HIS A 706 -5.25 10.13 -32.52
N ARG A 707 -5.30 10.91 -31.43
CA ARG A 707 -4.45 12.11 -31.25
C ARG A 707 -3.62 12.10 -29.97
N GLY A 708 -3.32 10.92 -29.40
CA GLY A 708 -2.56 10.80 -28.14
C GLY A 708 -1.47 9.73 -28.07
N HIS A 709 -1.29 8.87 -29.10
CA HIS A 709 -0.45 7.66 -29.00
C HIS A 709 0.91 7.71 -29.75
N GLU A 710 1.26 8.80 -30.43
CA GLU A 710 2.47 8.84 -31.29
C GLU A 710 3.79 9.00 -30.52
N ILE A 711 3.84 9.79 -29.43
CA ILE A 711 5.12 10.12 -28.77
C ILE A 711 5.81 8.89 -28.16
N ALA A 712 5.06 7.98 -27.52
CA ALA A 712 5.65 6.82 -26.86
C ALA A 712 6.17 5.77 -27.85
N ALA A 713 5.43 5.54 -28.94
CA ALA A 713 5.84 4.61 -29.99
C ALA A 713 7.04 5.14 -30.80
N GLU A 714 7.08 6.45 -31.05
CA GLU A 714 8.24 7.09 -31.70
C GLU A 714 9.45 7.17 -30.77
N ALA A 715 9.26 7.35 -29.46
CA ALA A 715 10.34 7.29 -28.46
C ALA A 715 10.95 5.90 -28.39
N ASP A 716 10.13 4.85 -28.44
CA ASP A 716 10.59 3.46 -28.39
C ASP A 716 11.43 3.11 -29.62
N LYS A 717 10.97 3.51 -30.82
CA LYS A 717 11.74 3.35 -32.07
C LYS A 717 13.06 4.13 -32.02
N LEU A 718 13.07 5.35 -31.49
CA LEU A 718 14.29 6.16 -31.32
C LEU A 718 15.27 5.50 -30.34
N CYS A 719 14.80 4.98 -29.22
CA CYS A 719 15.63 4.26 -28.24
C CYS A 719 16.18 2.95 -28.82
N ALA A 720 15.35 2.17 -29.52
CA ALA A 720 15.76 0.93 -30.18
C ALA A 720 16.85 1.18 -31.22
N TYR A 721 16.72 2.22 -32.04
CA TYR A 721 17.74 2.64 -33.00
C TYR A 721 19.02 3.14 -32.30
N ALA A 722 18.88 4.00 -31.30
CA ALA A 722 20.02 4.59 -30.59
C ALA A 722 20.88 3.56 -29.83
N LEU A 723 20.28 2.46 -29.39
CA LEU A 723 20.96 1.38 -28.66
C LEU A 723 21.39 0.22 -29.57
N GLY A 724 21.19 0.33 -30.89
CA GLY A 724 21.58 -0.71 -31.86
C GLY A 724 20.72 -1.97 -31.79
N LEU A 725 19.49 -1.86 -31.27
CA LEU A 725 18.49 -2.94 -31.26
C LEU A 725 17.62 -2.95 -32.52
N SER A 726 17.69 -1.89 -33.33
CA SER A 726 17.07 -1.78 -34.65
C SER A 726 18.02 -1.05 -35.61
N ASP A 727 18.08 -1.51 -36.86
CA ASP A 727 18.84 -0.86 -37.94
C ASP A 727 17.99 0.18 -38.71
N GLU A 728 16.69 0.25 -38.44
CA GLU A 728 15.78 1.19 -39.10
C GLU A 728 15.80 2.57 -38.42
N LYS A 729 16.22 3.59 -39.17
CA LYS A 729 16.24 4.97 -38.68
C LYS A 729 14.82 5.51 -38.54
N PRO A 730 14.38 5.92 -37.33
CA PRO A 730 13.05 6.43 -37.12
C PRO A 730 12.91 7.88 -37.58
N ASP A 731 11.70 8.26 -37.95
CA ASP A 731 11.33 9.66 -38.11
C ASP A 731 11.24 10.32 -36.72
N THR A 732 11.80 11.53 -36.58
CA THR A 732 12.05 12.15 -35.26
C THR A 732 11.46 13.55 -35.12
N ASP A 733 10.51 13.89 -35.99
CA ASP A 733 9.87 15.19 -36.04
C ASP A 733 9.24 15.60 -34.69
N CYS A 734 8.77 14.64 -33.89
CA CYS A 734 8.19 14.89 -32.57
C CYS A 734 9.20 15.25 -31.47
N PHE A 735 10.47 14.82 -31.59
CA PHE A 735 11.53 15.07 -30.58
C PHE A 735 12.52 16.16 -31.01
N SER A 736 12.46 16.62 -32.26
CA SER A 736 13.41 17.59 -32.81
C SER A 736 14.88 17.18 -32.59
N ALA A 737 15.14 15.87 -32.56
CA ALA A 737 16.43 15.29 -32.24
C ALA A 737 16.87 14.36 -33.37
N ASP A 738 18.06 14.60 -33.94
CA ASP A 738 18.58 13.76 -35.01
C ASP A 738 18.95 12.36 -34.47
N ALA A 739 18.26 11.33 -34.96
CA ALA A 739 18.41 9.95 -34.49
C ALA A 739 19.86 9.43 -34.55
N ASP A 740 20.64 9.83 -35.56
CA ASP A 740 22.03 9.39 -35.73
C ASP A 740 22.94 10.04 -34.68
N ARG A 741 22.66 11.30 -34.30
CA ARG A 741 23.38 11.97 -33.20
C ARG A 741 23.09 11.33 -31.85
N VAL A 742 21.84 10.93 -31.62
CA VAL A 742 21.44 10.24 -30.38
C VAL A 742 22.12 8.88 -30.30
N GLN A 743 22.14 8.12 -31.40
CA GLN A 743 22.86 6.84 -31.50
C GLN A 743 24.37 7.01 -31.26
N ALA A 744 25.00 8.01 -31.89
CA ALA A 744 26.42 8.28 -31.71
C ALA A 744 26.78 8.67 -30.26
N PHE A 745 25.90 9.41 -29.58
CA PHE A 745 26.06 9.73 -28.16
C PHE A 745 25.94 8.48 -27.29
N ALA A 746 24.89 7.67 -27.49
CA ALA A 746 24.66 6.44 -26.74
C ALA A 746 25.84 5.47 -26.89
N GLN A 747 26.34 5.26 -28.11
CA GLN A 747 27.48 4.38 -28.37
C GLN A 747 28.78 4.90 -27.72
N ARG A 748 29.03 6.22 -27.75
CA ARG A 748 30.17 6.83 -27.05
C ARG A 748 30.05 6.69 -25.54
N PHE A 749 28.86 6.91 -25.00
CA PHE A 749 28.58 6.78 -23.57
C PHE A 749 28.87 5.36 -23.08
N LEU A 750 28.40 4.34 -23.81
CA LEU A 750 28.63 2.93 -23.49
C LEU A 750 30.10 2.56 -23.62
N ASN A 751 30.75 2.92 -24.73
CA ASN A 751 32.17 2.64 -24.96
C ASN A 751 33.08 3.32 -23.94
N SER A 752 32.78 4.57 -23.54
CA SER A 752 33.57 5.31 -22.55
C SER A 752 33.54 4.70 -21.15
N ARG A 753 32.59 3.80 -20.88
CA ARG A 753 32.40 3.12 -19.60
C ARG A 753 32.56 1.60 -19.70
N GLU A 754 33.05 1.10 -20.83
CA GLU A 754 33.25 -0.33 -21.08
C GLU A 754 31.95 -1.16 -20.89
N LEU A 755 30.79 -0.59 -21.23
CA LEU A 755 29.48 -1.24 -21.09
C LEU A 755 29.01 -1.86 -22.41
N THR A 756 28.44 -3.07 -22.33
CA THR A 756 27.78 -3.76 -23.46
C THR A 756 26.34 -4.12 -23.10
N ILE A 757 25.41 -4.00 -24.06
CA ILE A 757 24.01 -4.37 -23.88
C ILE A 757 23.86 -5.88 -24.16
N MET A 758 23.23 -6.61 -23.24
CA MET A 758 22.96 -8.05 -23.37
C MET A 758 21.46 -8.33 -23.17
N SER A 759 20.89 -9.20 -24.01
CA SER A 759 19.53 -9.72 -23.79
C SER A 759 19.50 -10.65 -22.58
N LYS A 760 18.44 -10.55 -21.77
CA LYS A 760 18.30 -11.27 -20.49
C LYS A 760 17.91 -12.75 -20.66
N ASN A 761 17.49 -13.17 -21.86
CA ASN A 761 17.20 -14.55 -22.23
C ASN A 761 17.77 -14.83 -23.65
N PRO A 762 18.98 -15.38 -23.77
CA PRO A 762 19.64 -15.56 -25.08
C PRO A 762 19.25 -16.85 -25.83
N GLU A 763 18.45 -17.74 -25.24
CA GLU A 763 18.11 -19.03 -25.85
C GLU A 763 16.75 -19.03 -26.55
N THR A 764 16.66 -18.35 -27.70
CA THR A 764 15.68 -18.68 -28.76
C THR A 764 16.18 -18.21 -30.13
N THR A 765 17.33 -18.72 -30.59
CA THR A 765 17.56 -18.99 -32.02
C THR A 765 18.65 -20.06 -32.17
N PRO A 766 18.49 -21.08 -33.03
CA PRO A 766 19.33 -22.27 -33.00
C PRO A 766 20.55 -22.12 -33.92
N GLU A 767 21.76 -22.14 -33.34
CA GLU A 767 22.96 -22.54 -34.08
C GLU A 767 23.81 -23.54 -33.27
N GLN A 768 24.23 -24.58 -34.01
CA GLN A 768 24.77 -25.85 -33.54
C GLN A 768 26.16 -25.70 -32.91
N LYS A 769 26.37 -26.34 -31.74
CA LYS A 769 27.69 -26.80 -31.31
C LYS A 769 27.61 -28.24 -30.79
N GLN A 770 28.51 -29.05 -31.33
CA GLN A 770 28.68 -30.48 -31.05
C GLN A 770 29.35 -30.74 -29.69
N GLY A 771 28.93 -31.84 -29.05
CA GLY A 771 29.57 -32.50 -27.88
C GLY A 771 28.56 -32.67 -26.74
N GLU A 772 28.21 -33.85 -26.21
CA GLU A 772 28.86 -35.16 -26.17
C GLU A 772 27.82 -36.27 -26.41
N THR A 773 28.22 -37.38 -27.05
CA THR A 773 27.32 -38.52 -27.32
C THR A 773 27.05 -39.32 -26.04
N VAL A 774 25.85 -39.18 -25.48
CA VAL A 774 25.28 -40.10 -24.49
C VAL A 774 25.06 -41.45 -25.16
N THR A 775 25.52 -42.54 -24.52
CA THR A 775 25.37 -43.89 -25.08
C THR A 775 23.92 -44.34 -25.02
N LYS A 776 23.49 -45.18 -25.98
CA LYS A 776 22.10 -45.70 -26.04
C LYS A 776 21.68 -46.39 -24.73
N GLU A 777 22.63 -47.05 -24.06
CA GLU A 777 22.43 -47.69 -22.75
C GLU A 777 22.14 -46.69 -21.63
N GLN A 778 22.73 -45.49 -21.68
CA GLN A 778 22.45 -44.42 -20.72
C GLN A 778 21.09 -43.75 -20.99
N TYR A 779 20.67 -43.65 -22.25
CA TYR A 779 19.35 -43.15 -22.63
C TYR A 779 18.25 -44.12 -22.23
N ASP A 780 18.42 -45.41 -22.53
CA ASP A 780 17.44 -46.45 -22.19
C ASP A 780 17.29 -46.62 -20.66
N ALA A 781 18.38 -46.45 -19.90
CA ALA A 781 18.34 -46.45 -18.43
C ALA A 781 17.65 -45.21 -17.83
N LEU A 782 17.72 -44.06 -18.51
CA LEU A 782 17.04 -42.84 -18.09
C LEU A 782 15.54 -42.90 -18.45
N ALA A 783 15.20 -43.42 -19.63
CA ALA A 783 13.84 -43.67 -20.06
C ALA A 783 13.11 -44.65 -19.13
N ALA A 784 13.76 -45.76 -18.75
CA ALA A 784 13.18 -46.73 -17.81
C ALA A 784 12.95 -46.13 -16.40
N LYS A 785 13.80 -45.20 -15.96
CA LYS A 785 13.59 -44.46 -14.71
C LYS A 785 12.47 -43.43 -14.82
N LEU A 786 12.33 -42.80 -15.98
CA LEU A 786 11.26 -41.85 -16.25
C LEU A 786 9.90 -42.57 -16.29
N ASP A 787 9.82 -43.74 -16.94
CA ASP A 787 8.62 -44.58 -16.95
C ASP A 787 8.24 -45.03 -15.53
N ASP A 788 9.21 -45.40 -14.67
CA ASP A 788 8.92 -45.75 -13.27
C ASP A 788 8.40 -44.56 -12.45
N VAL A 789 8.87 -43.34 -12.75
CA VAL A 789 8.38 -42.10 -12.12
C VAL A 789 6.99 -41.74 -12.62
N VAL A 790 6.74 -41.83 -13.93
CA VAL A 790 5.43 -41.56 -14.55
C VAL A 790 4.39 -42.56 -14.03
N ASN A 791 4.69 -43.86 -14.05
CA ASN A 791 3.79 -44.88 -13.51
C ASN A 791 3.50 -44.70 -12.01
N LYS A 792 4.47 -44.22 -11.22
CA LYS A 792 4.24 -43.88 -9.81
C LYS A 792 3.37 -42.65 -9.65
N TYR A 793 3.50 -41.67 -10.54
CA TYR A 793 2.70 -40.45 -10.53
C TYR A 793 1.25 -40.73 -10.94
N GLU A 794 1.05 -41.53 -11.98
CA GLU A 794 -0.27 -42.00 -12.41
C GLU A 794 -0.96 -42.82 -11.31
N ALA A 795 -0.25 -43.77 -10.69
CA ALA A 795 -0.80 -44.53 -9.56
C ALA A 795 -1.15 -43.67 -8.33
N LEU A 796 -0.42 -42.57 -8.12
CA LEU A 796 -0.72 -41.60 -7.05
C LEU A 796 -1.92 -40.73 -7.42
N SER A 797 -2.02 -40.34 -8.70
CA SER A 797 -3.11 -39.54 -9.28
C SER A 797 -4.43 -40.31 -9.21
N ASP A 798 -4.46 -41.57 -9.63
CA ASP A 798 -5.65 -42.43 -9.55
C ASP A 798 -6.12 -42.64 -8.11
N LYS A 799 -5.17 -42.76 -7.17
CA LYS A 799 -5.48 -42.90 -5.74
C LYS A 799 -6.02 -41.60 -5.14
N TYR A 800 -5.53 -40.46 -5.61
CA TYR A 800 -6.02 -39.14 -5.19
C TYR A 800 -7.38 -38.83 -5.79
N SER A 801 -7.60 -39.14 -7.07
CA SER A 801 -8.88 -38.92 -7.76
C SER A 801 -9.99 -39.73 -7.08
N LYS A 802 -9.77 -41.03 -6.82
CA LYS A 802 -10.74 -41.85 -6.07
C LYS A 802 -11.06 -41.32 -4.67
N ALA A 803 -10.07 -40.79 -3.96
CA ALA A 803 -10.27 -40.24 -2.61
C ALA A 803 -10.94 -38.85 -2.61
N VAL A 804 -10.84 -38.12 -3.72
CA VAL A 804 -11.55 -36.86 -3.97
C VAL A 804 -12.99 -37.17 -4.37
N ASP A 805 -13.21 -38.11 -5.29
CA ASP A 805 -14.54 -38.53 -5.73
C ASP A 805 -15.39 -39.06 -4.56
N GLU A 806 -14.83 -39.92 -3.70
CA GLU A 806 -15.50 -40.42 -2.48
C GLU A 806 -15.84 -39.30 -1.46
N LYS A 807 -15.08 -38.20 -1.45
CA LYS A 807 -15.33 -37.05 -0.56
C LYS A 807 -16.25 -35.99 -1.18
N VAL A 808 -16.27 -35.88 -2.50
CA VAL A 808 -17.15 -34.98 -3.25
C VAL A 808 -18.56 -35.54 -3.26
N GLU A 809 -18.75 -36.86 -3.45
CA GLU A 809 -20.07 -37.50 -3.31
C GLU A 809 -20.64 -37.34 -1.89
N ALA A 810 -19.82 -37.57 -0.84
CA ALA A 810 -20.26 -37.42 0.54
C ALA A 810 -20.62 -35.96 0.93
N ALA A 811 -19.96 -34.96 0.33
CA ALA A 811 -20.24 -33.54 0.58
C ALA A 811 -21.42 -32.99 -0.24
N ALA A 812 -21.65 -33.55 -1.44
CA ALA A 812 -22.80 -33.20 -2.28
C ALA A 812 -24.11 -33.71 -1.69
N ASP A 813 -24.12 -34.93 -1.16
CA ASP A 813 -25.30 -35.53 -0.50
C ASP A 813 -25.73 -34.76 0.77
N GLU A 814 -24.76 -34.21 1.52
CA GLU A 814 -25.02 -33.45 2.75
C GLU A 814 -25.56 -32.03 2.45
N GLN A 815 -25.04 -31.35 1.41
CA GLN A 815 -25.54 -30.04 0.96
C GLN A 815 -26.92 -30.11 0.29
N GLU A 816 -27.19 -31.17 -0.49
CA GLU A 816 -28.50 -31.34 -1.13
C GLU A 816 -29.59 -31.67 -0.10
N ALA A 817 -29.27 -32.45 0.94
CA ALA A 817 -30.18 -32.74 2.05
C ALA A 817 -30.51 -31.50 2.90
N GLU A 818 -29.52 -30.63 3.16
CA GLU A 818 -29.69 -29.42 3.95
C GLU A 818 -30.49 -28.34 3.17
N ALA A 819 -30.29 -28.23 1.85
CA ALA A 819 -31.08 -27.37 0.98
C ALA A 819 -32.54 -27.83 0.85
N LYS A 820 -32.78 -29.14 0.69
CA LYS A 820 -34.13 -29.73 0.69
C LYS A 820 -34.85 -29.52 2.02
N PHE A 821 -34.16 -29.68 3.14
CA PHE A 821 -34.72 -29.44 4.47
C PHE A 821 -35.06 -27.97 4.71
N SER A 822 -34.20 -27.04 4.28
CA SER A 822 -34.44 -25.60 4.37
C SER A 822 -35.62 -25.14 3.50
N ALA A 823 -35.72 -25.66 2.27
CA ALA A 823 -36.83 -25.37 1.37
C ALA A 823 -38.17 -25.87 1.93
N GLU A 824 -38.17 -27.05 2.54
CA GLU A 824 -39.35 -27.64 3.14
C GLU A 824 -39.82 -26.88 4.39
N GLN A 825 -38.89 -26.46 5.26
CA GLN A 825 -39.22 -25.59 6.39
C GLN A 825 -39.86 -24.28 5.95
N LYS A 826 -39.36 -23.69 4.86
CA LYS A 826 -39.92 -22.46 4.29
C LYS A 826 -41.33 -22.68 3.72
N ARG A 827 -41.55 -23.79 2.99
CA ARG A 827 -42.88 -24.17 2.47
C ARG A 827 -43.90 -24.30 3.59
N VAL A 828 -43.56 -25.05 4.64
CA VAL A 828 -44.44 -25.23 5.81
C VAL A 828 -44.73 -23.89 6.48
N ALA A 829 -43.71 -23.07 6.74
CA ALA A 829 -43.89 -21.76 7.34
C ALA A 829 -44.83 -20.84 6.52
N ASP A 830 -44.72 -20.87 5.19
CA ASP A 830 -45.56 -20.06 4.32
C ASP A 830 -47.02 -20.58 4.24
N LEU A 831 -47.26 -21.89 4.38
CA LEU A 831 -48.60 -22.45 4.54
C LEU A 831 -49.27 -22.01 5.85
N TYR A 832 -48.54 -22.01 6.97
CA TYR A 832 -49.05 -21.51 8.25
C TYR A 832 -49.38 -20.02 8.22
N LYS A 833 -48.52 -19.22 7.58
CA LYS A 833 -48.81 -17.80 7.34
C LYS A 833 -50.06 -17.62 6.48
N LEU A 834 -50.20 -18.40 5.40
CA LEU A 834 -51.37 -18.35 4.53
C LEU A 834 -52.66 -18.62 5.32
N ALA A 835 -52.72 -19.74 6.05
CA ALA A 835 -53.91 -20.11 6.83
C ALA A 835 -54.24 -19.08 7.90
N THR A 836 -53.22 -18.52 8.57
CA THR A 836 -53.40 -17.47 9.60
C THR A 836 -53.93 -16.18 8.98
N SER A 837 -53.34 -15.75 7.86
CA SER A 837 -53.75 -14.53 7.15
C SER A 837 -55.15 -14.63 6.53
N ALA A 838 -55.62 -15.85 6.25
CA ALA A 838 -56.94 -16.11 5.72
C ALA A 838 -58.06 -16.07 6.77
N GLY A 839 -57.73 -15.90 8.06
CA GLY A 839 -58.72 -15.74 9.13
C GLY A 839 -59.57 -16.96 9.43
N LEU A 840 -59.06 -18.17 9.14
CA LEU A 840 -59.78 -19.43 9.42
C LEU A 840 -59.83 -19.73 10.92
N ASP A 841 -60.98 -20.22 11.42
CA ASP A 841 -61.21 -20.52 12.84
C ASP A 841 -60.20 -21.51 13.47
N ASP A 842 -59.62 -22.41 12.66
CA ASP A 842 -58.52 -23.31 13.05
C ASP A 842 -57.37 -23.24 12.03
N ALA A 843 -56.78 -22.06 11.90
CA ALA A 843 -55.69 -21.80 10.95
C ALA A 843 -54.49 -22.75 11.11
N ASN A 844 -54.13 -23.12 12.35
CA ASN A 844 -52.98 -23.99 12.60
C ASN A 844 -53.28 -25.45 12.22
N GLY A 845 -54.46 -25.99 12.58
CA GLY A 845 -54.82 -27.36 12.20
C GLY A 845 -55.03 -27.54 10.70
N VAL A 846 -55.47 -26.47 10.00
CA VAL A 846 -55.59 -26.48 8.53
C VAL A 846 -54.22 -26.42 7.86
N ALA A 847 -53.32 -25.57 8.33
CA ALA A 847 -51.96 -25.51 7.80
C ALA A 847 -51.16 -26.81 8.05
N GLU A 848 -51.37 -27.45 9.20
CA GLU A 848 -50.77 -28.75 9.54
C GLU A 848 -51.24 -29.82 8.56
N LYS A 849 -52.55 -29.91 8.29
CA LYS A 849 -53.08 -30.84 7.27
C LYS A 849 -52.55 -30.56 5.88
N TRP A 850 -52.39 -29.29 5.49
CA TRP A 850 -51.80 -28.94 4.20
C TRP A 850 -50.33 -29.32 4.09
N ALA A 851 -49.58 -29.15 5.19
CA ALA A 851 -48.20 -29.57 5.28
C ALA A 851 -48.06 -31.11 5.19
N GLU A 852 -48.87 -31.85 5.95
CA GLU A 852 -48.93 -33.34 5.93
C GLU A 852 -49.35 -33.90 4.57
N GLN A 853 -50.25 -33.20 3.86
CA GLN A 853 -50.68 -33.56 2.51
C GLN A 853 -49.68 -33.14 1.42
N GLY A 854 -48.61 -32.43 1.78
CA GLY A 854 -47.56 -32.02 0.84
C GLY A 854 -47.94 -30.90 -0.13
N LEU A 855 -49.01 -30.14 0.15
CA LEU A 855 -49.51 -29.11 -0.78
C LEU A 855 -48.52 -27.95 -0.96
N SER A 856 -48.37 -27.46 -2.18
CA SER A 856 -47.70 -26.18 -2.41
C SER A 856 -48.54 -25.00 -1.90
N VAL A 857 -47.91 -23.84 -1.65
CA VAL A 857 -48.61 -22.63 -1.21
C VAL A 857 -49.65 -22.16 -2.24
N VAL A 858 -49.43 -22.43 -3.53
CA VAL A 858 -50.36 -22.10 -4.61
C VAL A 858 -51.59 -23.01 -4.58
N GLU A 859 -51.41 -24.31 -4.39
CA GLU A 859 -52.52 -25.26 -4.27
C GLU A 859 -53.32 -25.02 -2.98
N ALA A 860 -52.65 -24.66 -1.88
CA ALA A 860 -53.32 -24.27 -0.65
C ALA A 860 -54.15 -22.98 -0.82
N LYS A 861 -53.67 -22.00 -1.61
CA LYS A 861 -54.45 -20.81 -1.99
C LYS A 861 -55.68 -21.17 -2.83
N ALA A 862 -55.54 -22.08 -3.79
CA ALA A 862 -56.67 -22.55 -4.60
C ALA A 862 -57.71 -23.29 -3.73
N ALA A 863 -57.26 -24.21 -2.86
CA ALA A 863 -58.14 -24.91 -1.94
C ALA A 863 -58.83 -23.98 -0.93
N LEU A 864 -58.14 -22.91 -0.51
CA LEU A 864 -58.73 -21.85 0.32
C LEU A 864 -59.77 -21.04 -0.47
N ALA A 865 -59.48 -20.67 -1.72
CA ALA A 865 -60.40 -19.95 -2.58
C ALA A 865 -61.69 -20.75 -2.83
N ASP A 866 -61.58 -22.05 -3.09
CA ASP A 866 -62.73 -22.96 -3.25
C ASP A 866 -63.54 -23.08 -1.94
N LYS A 867 -62.87 -23.11 -0.78
CA LYS A 867 -63.53 -23.09 0.54
C LYS A 867 -64.23 -21.76 0.84
N MET A 868 -63.62 -20.64 0.47
CA MET A 868 -64.17 -19.29 0.67
C MET A 868 -65.36 -19.03 -0.28
N LEU A 869 -65.30 -19.56 -1.51
CA LEU A 869 -66.42 -19.61 -2.44
C LEU A 869 -67.57 -20.50 -1.93
N ALA A 870 -67.26 -21.59 -1.21
CA ALA A 870 -68.26 -22.44 -0.57
C ALA A 870 -68.84 -21.87 0.75
N ALA A 871 -68.15 -20.92 1.39
CA ALA A 871 -68.53 -20.32 2.68
C ALA A 871 -69.35 -19.02 2.58
N ASN A 872 -69.61 -18.52 1.37
CA ASN A 872 -70.63 -17.54 1.03
C ASN A 872 -70.69 -16.29 1.95
N GLY A 873 -69.64 -15.47 1.95
CA GLY A 873 -69.71 -14.16 2.60
C GLY A 873 -68.46 -13.32 2.46
N LEU A 874 -68.51 -12.33 1.56
CA LEU A 874 -67.90 -11.02 1.77
C LEU A 874 -68.55 -10.02 0.80
N THR A 875 -69.40 -9.17 1.37
CA THR A 875 -69.97 -7.97 0.76
C THR A 875 -68.99 -6.81 0.92
N ASP A 876 -68.89 -6.07 -0.18
CA ASP A 876 -68.18 -4.82 -0.40
C ASP A 876 -68.77 -3.66 0.43
N ASP A 877 -67.91 -2.73 0.87
CA ASP A 877 -68.27 -1.36 1.22
C ASP A 877 -67.00 -0.48 1.18
N GLY A 878 -66.65 -0.05 -0.04
CA GLY A 878 -66.57 1.40 -0.31
C GLY A 878 -65.19 2.00 -0.56
N GLY A 879 -64.91 2.32 -1.84
CA GLY A 879 -64.02 3.42 -2.22
C GLY A 879 -63.26 3.23 -3.54
N GLN A 880 -63.93 3.48 -4.68
CA GLN A 880 -63.41 3.39 -6.06
C GLN A 880 -62.18 4.28 -6.36
N PRO A 881 -61.44 3.97 -7.44
CA PRO A 881 -61.65 4.72 -8.69
C PRO A 881 -61.79 3.85 -9.96
N GLU A 882 -62.81 4.22 -10.74
CA GLU A 882 -63.04 4.12 -12.20
C GLU A 882 -62.98 2.75 -12.91
N GLU A 883 -64.17 2.17 -13.12
CA GLU A 883 -64.43 1.12 -14.12
C GLU A 883 -64.46 1.70 -15.55
N ASP A 884 -63.82 1.01 -16.49
CA ASP A 884 -63.87 1.28 -17.93
C ASP A 884 -65.33 1.20 -18.44
N PRO A 885 -65.92 2.29 -18.98
CA PRO A 885 -67.32 2.33 -19.42
C PRO A 885 -67.64 1.38 -20.58
N HIS A 886 -66.64 0.77 -21.23
CA HIS A 886 -66.81 -0.20 -22.32
C HIS A 886 -66.42 -1.64 -21.94
N ALA A 887 -66.20 -1.92 -20.66
CA ALA A 887 -65.80 -3.26 -20.18
C ALA A 887 -66.74 -4.38 -20.65
N GLY A 888 -68.06 -4.11 -20.74
CA GLY A 888 -69.04 -5.07 -21.25
C GLY A 888 -68.86 -5.43 -22.73
N LEU A 889 -68.54 -4.45 -23.59
CA LEU A 889 -68.28 -4.69 -25.01
C LEU A 889 -66.96 -5.45 -25.21
N LYS A 890 -65.93 -5.11 -24.43
CA LYS A 890 -64.64 -5.82 -24.44
C LYS A 890 -64.79 -7.28 -23.96
N ALA A 891 -65.66 -7.54 -22.98
CA ALA A 891 -66.00 -8.89 -22.57
C ALA A 891 -66.76 -9.67 -23.67
N ALA A 892 -67.69 -9.02 -24.38
CA ALA A 892 -68.42 -9.65 -25.50
C ALA A 892 -67.50 -10.02 -26.67
N TYR A 893 -66.52 -9.17 -27.01
CA TYR A 893 -65.48 -9.49 -27.99
C TYR A 893 -64.68 -10.73 -27.58
N ARG A 894 -64.25 -10.80 -26.32
CA ARG A 894 -63.45 -11.93 -25.79
C ARG A 894 -64.25 -13.22 -25.68
N ALA A 895 -65.57 -13.14 -25.51
CA ALA A 895 -66.46 -14.30 -25.39
C ALA A 895 -66.79 -14.97 -26.74
N ASN A 896 -66.62 -14.28 -27.88
CA ASN A 896 -66.94 -14.82 -29.20
C ASN A 896 -65.68 -14.91 -30.10
N PRO A 897 -65.15 -16.11 -30.38
CA PRO A 897 -63.94 -16.27 -31.18
C PRO A 897 -64.10 -15.87 -32.66
N TYR A 898 -65.34 -15.68 -33.15
CA TYR A 898 -65.63 -15.30 -34.53
C TYR A 898 -64.96 -13.97 -34.95
N TYR A 899 -64.97 -12.94 -34.08
CA TYR A 899 -64.46 -11.61 -34.43
C TYR A 899 -62.94 -11.58 -34.63
N LYS A 900 -62.20 -12.38 -33.84
CA LYS A 900 -60.75 -12.58 -34.03
C LYS A 900 -60.43 -13.33 -35.32
N ALA A 901 -61.29 -14.26 -35.74
CA ALA A 901 -61.10 -15.05 -36.95
C ALA A 901 -61.33 -14.24 -38.25
N GLU A 902 -62.21 -13.25 -38.23
CA GLU A 902 -62.46 -12.30 -39.34
C GLU A 902 -61.49 -11.09 -39.34
N GLY A 903 -60.55 -11.03 -38.39
CA GLY A 903 -59.53 -9.97 -38.32
C GLY A 903 -60.00 -8.64 -37.72
N ILE A 904 -61.14 -8.62 -37.01
CA ILE A 904 -61.65 -7.41 -36.34
C ILE A 904 -60.95 -7.26 -34.98
N SER A 905 -60.40 -6.08 -34.68
CA SER A 905 -59.74 -5.79 -33.40
C SER A 905 -60.75 -5.51 -32.27
N GLU A 906 -60.33 -5.64 -31.01
CA GLU A 906 -61.17 -5.37 -29.83
C GLU A 906 -61.64 -3.90 -29.81
N GLU A 907 -60.81 -2.98 -30.30
CA GLU A 907 -61.08 -1.54 -30.39
C GLU A 907 -62.07 -1.23 -31.54
N ASP A 908 -61.89 -1.87 -32.70
CA ASP A 908 -62.82 -1.74 -33.83
C ASP A 908 -64.20 -2.33 -33.51
N PHE A 909 -64.26 -3.43 -32.75
CA PHE A 909 -65.53 -4.02 -32.30
C PHE A 909 -66.29 -3.07 -31.37
N VAL A 910 -65.60 -2.42 -30.44
CA VAL A 910 -66.20 -1.41 -29.55
C VAL A 910 -66.67 -0.20 -30.36
N ALA A 911 -65.87 0.28 -31.33
CA ALA A 911 -66.24 1.38 -32.21
C ALA A 911 -67.46 1.06 -33.10
N MET A 912 -67.52 -0.13 -33.71
CA MET A 912 -68.66 -0.58 -34.52
C MET A 912 -69.95 -0.69 -33.70
N GLN A 913 -69.87 -1.15 -32.45
CA GLN A 913 -71.05 -1.24 -31.59
C GLN A 913 -71.53 0.13 -31.10
N LEU A 914 -70.61 1.07 -30.86
CA LEU A 914 -70.98 2.45 -30.55
C LEU A 914 -71.59 3.17 -31.77
N GLU A 915 -71.08 2.94 -32.99
CA GLU A 915 -71.67 3.48 -34.23
C GLU A 915 -73.05 2.90 -34.57
N LEU A 916 -73.31 1.64 -34.18
CA LEU A 916 -74.62 0.97 -34.29
C LEU A 916 -75.64 1.55 -33.29
N ASP A 917 -75.19 1.90 -32.09
CA ASP A 917 -76.04 2.52 -31.05
C ASP A 917 -76.32 4.03 -31.33
N GLU A 918 -75.42 4.76 -32.01
CA GLU A 918 -75.63 6.18 -32.35
C GLU A 918 -76.51 6.43 -33.61
N ASN A 919 -76.68 5.44 -34.50
CA ASN A 919 -77.47 5.59 -35.74
C ASN A 919 -78.88 4.99 -35.72
N GLY A 920 -79.35 4.50 -34.56
CA GLY A 920 -80.77 4.23 -34.34
C GLY A 920 -81.37 3.06 -35.14
N GLY A 921 -81.29 1.86 -34.56
CA GLY A 921 -82.34 0.84 -34.63
C GLY A 921 -82.61 0.15 -35.97
N LEU A 922 -81.92 -0.98 -36.19
CA LEU A 922 -82.44 -2.26 -36.68
C LEU A 922 -81.37 -3.34 -36.57
#